data_AF-A0A1W0A453-F1
#
_entry.id   AF-A0A1W0A453-F1
#
_cell.length_a   1.000
_cell.length_b   1.000
_cell.length_c   1.000
_cell.angle_alpha   90.00
_cell.angle_beta   90.00
_cell.angle_gamma   90.00
#
_symmetry.space_group_name_H-M   'P 1'
#
loop_
_entity.id
_entity.type
_entity.pdbx_description
1 polymer ?
#
loop_
_entity_poly.entity_id
_entity_poly.type
_entity_poly.pdbx_seq_one_letter_code
_entity_poly.pdbx_strand_id
1 'polypeptide(L)'
;MLVHEFHIPLNMTVDEFQVAQLYMVVDASEKNTKGGEGVEILKNEPYDNREGQLGDISPISNCKIPRNRGQYTLKHYYCKSEIPGYISALCPEESMTLIEEAWNAYPHCLTVITNGYLAKKKFSISIESLHVPGLCDIANPLQLTKDELKGREVELIRIESDLPGQNSPDEYDPSVYKCPKTGRGPLQRGWTSNTSPIMTCVKVVRVNFDYWGFQGKVERFIRDRQRRLFHSSLRQAQCLSGQCPGWLVAISYMDRRALELAVTSGAYTNFDLVGVLLLSAGAGLFLQVLAIQLGAATGRSLAQHCANEYPRVISLALCCLQQIAIIGKDMEQLLGSAIALNFLLQMPLWAGCILTCLTTFLLLTLQNLSGRYFILFLGLLLMASSLCFLLDFSLEKTVWSDVAAGVFPMISSFNAREAVNTLSTLVIPHNLFLHSALVARHSHRRTSARIVKDSIVYFTIETGIALAVTVLVKIAVFGVFADSFYSPSCSQIPVQSACLSPATALYSDKPIYNYYAWAPCIVVNHEVGNECPRCQMGTTQEYGYCQQLELDGAGTAIQDVLGRTAANFWALGLLAAAQASAIASTFAGQLVMEDFVNFELPSWQRIGLFRALALIPALIFAEVFLTNPNENIRYGTWLNMLQGLLLPFALVPLFCFTSSRRIMGKSLVMNQQWRISGFILIAILCSMNYYLIGLKIDFAHWNSTEYGTLVVVGGLYVFVLVYIVVIAPWCIIWSKSKKEPEDLMDSLLIIEEESTE
;
A
#
# COMPACT_ATOMS: atom_id res chain seq x y z
N MET A 1 -4.93 -48.75 -5.91
CA MET A 1 -4.79 -47.32 -6.26
C MET A 1 -6.17 -46.78 -6.55
N LEU A 2 -6.61 -45.82 -5.75
CA LEU A 2 -7.87 -45.11 -5.92
C LEU A 2 -7.68 -43.97 -6.93
N VAL A 3 -8.57 -43.86 -7.91
CA VAL A 3 -8.57 -42.80 -8.94
C VAL A 3 -9.93 -42.10 -8.92
N HIS A 4 -9.94 -40.82 -8.56
CA HIS A 4 -11.17 -40.03 -8.45
C HIS A 4 -11.03 -38.73 -9.24
N GLU A 5 -12.01 -38.43 -10.09
CA GLU A 5 -12.04 -37.24 -10.93
C GLU A 5 -13.10 -36.26 -10.42
N PHE A 6 -12.69 -35.04 -10.12
CA PHE A 6 -13.56 -33.97 -9.65
C PHE A 6 -13.73 -32.92 -10.73
N HIS A 7 -14.98 -32.57 -11.04
CA HIS A 7 -15.33 -31.47 -11.93
C HIS A 7 -15.89 -30.34 -11.08
N ILE A 8 -15.29 -29.15 -11.21
CA ILE A 8 -15.61 -28.02 -10.33
C ILE A 8 -15.85 -26.77 -11.18
N PRO A 9 -17.11 -26.48 -11.53
CA PRO A 9 -17.45 -25.30 -12.32
C PRO A 9 -17.36 -24.03 -11.48
N LEU A 10 -16.86 -22.95 -12.09
CA LEU A 10 -16.70 -21.61 -11.51
C LEU A 10 -17.27 -20.55 -12.47
N ASN A 11 -17.89 -19.51 -11.91
CA ASN A 11 -18.50 -18.41 -12.68
C ASN A 11 -17.44 -17.34 -12.99
N MET A 12 -16.46 -17.73 -13.80
CA MET A 12 -15.34 -16.91 -14.25
C MET A 12 -14.70 -17.48 -15.51
N THR A 13 -13.87 -16.67 -16.16
CA THR A 13 -13.02 -17.15 -17.26
C THR A 13 -11.82 -17.92 -16.71
N VAL A 14 -11.18 -18.68 -17.58
CA VAL A 14 -9.92 -19.38 -17.33
C VAL A 14 -8.82 -18.40 -16.86
N ASP A 15 -8.73 -17.23 -17.50
CA ASP A 15 -7.76 -16.19 -17.14
C ASP A 15 -8.05 -15.58 -15.76
N GLU A 16 -9.31 -15.26 -15.46
CA GLU A 16 -9.74 -14.75 -14.15
C GLU A 16 -9.50 -15.77 -13.03
N PHE A 17 -9.62 -17.07 -13.34
CA PHE A 17 -9.29 -18.12 -12.39
C PHE A 17 -7.80 -18.22 -12.10
N GLN A 18 -6.95 -18.07 -13.12
CA GLN A 18 -5.50 -18.05 -12.92
C GLN A 18 -5.10 -16.94 -11.94
N VAL A 19 -5.76 -15.78 -12.04
CA VAL A 19 -5.66 -14.68 -11.09
C VAL A 19 -6.12 -15.10 -9.69
N ALA A 20 -7.38 -15.53 -9.57
CA ALA A 20 -7.99 -15.88 -8.28
C ALA A 20 -7.25 -17.00 -7.54
N GLN A 21 -6.67 -17.95 -8.27
CA GLN A 21 -5.88 -19.05 -7.72
C GLN A 21 -4.61 -18.55 -7.04
N LEU A 22 -3.94 -17.51 -7.58
CA LEU A 22 -2.76 -16.94 -6.95
C LEU A 22 -3.10 -16.30 -5.60
N TYR A 23 -4.20 -15.53 -5.53
CA TYR A 23 -4.70 -14.97 -4.27
C TYR A 23 -5.03 -16.04 -3.24
N MET A 24 -5.74 -17.08 -3.67
CA MET A 24 -6.09 -18.23 -2.85
C MET A 24 -4.84 -18.93 -2.30
N VAL A 25 -3.78 -19.10 -3.11
CA VAL A 25 -2.52 -19.72 -2.67
C VAL A 25 -1.76 -18.84 -1.68
N VAL A 26 -1.72 -17.52 -1.91
CA VAL A 26 -1.05 -16.57 -1.00
C VAL A 26 -1.77 -16.50 0.34
N ASP A 27 -3.10 -16.35 0.36
CA ASP A 27 -3.89 -16.31 1.59
C ASP A 27 -3.83 -17.65 2.35
N ALA A 28 -3.87 -18.79 1.64
CA ALA A 28 -3.67 -20.10 2.24
C ALA A 28 -2.25 -20.26 2.81
N SER A 29 -1.23 -19.65 2.18
CA SER A 29 0.13 -19.63 2.72
C SER A 29 0.17 -18.83 4.02
N GLU A 30 -0.30 -17.57 4.02
CA GLU A 30 -0.29 -16.70 5.20
C GLU A 30 -1.00 -17.30 6.42
N LYS A 31 -2.13 -18.00 6.19
CA LYS A 31 -2.88 -18.70 7.25
C LYS A 31 -2.13 -19.89 7.83
N ASN A 32 -1.27 -20.54 7.05
CA ASN A 32 -0.56 -21.77 7.42
C ASN A 32 0.89 -21.57 7.89
N THR A 33 1.43 -20.34 7.89
CA THR A 33 2.83 -20.06 8.29
C THR A 33 3.00 -19.57 9.74
N LYS A 34 1.96 -19.61 10.58
CA LYS A 34 2.07 -19.14 11.99
C LYS A 34 2.38 -20.28 12.96
N GLY A 35 3.58 -20.28 13.56
CA GLY A 35 3.82 -20.98 14.84
C GLY A 35 4.86 -22.12 14.87
N GLY A 36 5.81 -22.21 13.94
CA GLY A 36 6.86 -23.25 13.97
C GLY A 36 6.42 -24.62 13.44
N GLU A 37 5.16 -24.75 13.06
CA GLU A 37 4.59 -25.82 12.24
C GLU A 37 4.01 -25.16 10.98
N GLY A 38 4.19 -25.75 9.79
CA GLY A 38 3.78 -25.09 8.54
C GLY A 38 4.37 -25.67 7.26
N VAL A 39 4.25 -24.91 6.18
CA VAL A 39 4.73 -25.24 4.84
C VAL A 39 6.04 -24.49 4.57
N GLU A 40 7.12 -25.23 4.32
CA GLU A 40 8.42 -24.67 3.91
C GLU A 40 8.60 -24.83 2.41
N ILE A 41 8.86 -23.73 1.69
CA ILE A 41 9.11 -23.75 0.24
C ILE A 41 10.61 -23.87 0.01
N LEU A 42 11.08 -25.07 -0.35
CA LEU A 42 12.50 -25.36 -0.56
C LEU A 42 13.00 -24.89 -1.93
N LYS A 43 12.18 -25.07 -2.96
CA LYS A 43 12.49 -24.63 -4.33
C LYS A 43 11.27 -24.01 -4.97
N ASN A 44 11.49 -22.94 -5.72
CA ASN A 44 10.45 -22.26 -6.50
C ASN A 44 11.10 -21.64 -7.75
N GLU A 45 11.31 -22.45 -8.78
CA GLU A 45 12.05 -22.09 -9.99
C GLU A 45 11.25 -22.36 -11.26
N PRO A 46 11.41 -21.56 -12.32
CA PRO A 46 10.81 -21.87 -13.61
C PRO A 46 11.46 -23.14 -14.20
N TYR A 47 10.67 -23.94 -14.91
CA TYR A 47 11.17 -25.11 -15.64
C TYR A 47 10.69 -25.08 -17.09
N ASP A 48 11.51 -25.62 -17.98
CA ASP A 48 11.13 -25.94 -19.36
C ASP A 48 11.55 -27.39 -19.65
N ASN A 49 10.56 -28.25 -19.91
CA ASN A 49 10.78 -29.64 -20.27
C ASN A 49 10.14 -30.01 -21.63
N ARG A 50 9.93 -29.05 -22.52
CA ARG A 50 9.34 -29.32 -23.85
C ARG A 50 10.15 -30.34 -24.66
N GLU A 51 11.48 -30.26 -24.57
CA GLU A 51 12.42 -31.14 -25.28
C GLU A 51 12.91 -32.32 -24.42
N GLY A 52 12.40 -32.50 -23.20
CA GLY A 52 12.81 -33.59 -22.32
C GLY A 52 14.15 -33.37 -21.59
N GLN A 53 14.62 -32.13 -21.50
CA GLN A 53 15.93 -31.77 -20.92
C GLN A 53 16.05 -32.12 -19.41
N LEU A 54 14.93 -32.20 -18.70
CA LEU A 54 14.87 -32.58 -17.27
C LEU A 54 14.72 -34.09 -17.06
N GLY A 55 14.70 -34.87 -18.15
CA GLY A 55 14.40 -36.31 -18.14
C GLY A 55 12.89 -36.60 -18.12
N ASP A 56 12.55 -37.90 -18.18
CA ASP A 56 11.15 -38.35 -18.19
C ASP A 56 10.58 -38.59 -16.78
N ILE A 57 11.42 -38.79 -15.75
CA ILE A 57 10.99 -39.19 -14.39
C ILE A 57 11.70 -38.35 -13.33
N SER A 58 10.94 -37.81 -12.37
CA SER A 58 11.51 -37.07 -11.23
C SER A 58 12.27 -38.02 -10.27
N PRO A 59 13.50 -37.69 -9.85
CA PRO A 59 14.24 -38.49 -8.87
C PRO A 59 13.62 -38.40 -7.46
N ILE A 60 12.79 -37.38 -7.20
CA ILE A 60 12.19 -37.13 -5.89
C ILE A 60 10.90 -37.94 -5.75
N SER A 61 9.90 -37.67 -6.58
CA SER A 61 8.58 -38.30 -6.46
C SER A 61 8.41 -39.56 -7.33
N ASN A 62 9.36 -39.87 -8.22
CA ASN A 62 9.25 -40.92 -9.23
C ASN A 62 8.05 -40.75 -10.18
N CYS A 63 7.55 -39.51 -10.33
CA CYS A 63 6.49 -39.18 -11.27
C CYS A 63 7.03 -38.86 -12.66
N LYS A 64 6.19 -39.03 -13.69
CA LYS A 64 6.52 -38.57 -15.04
C LYS A 64 6.57 -37.05 -15.06
N ILE A 65 7.68 -36.47 -15.50
CA ILE A 65 7.81 -35.01 -15.59
C ILE A 65 6.98 -34.54 -16.79
N PRO A 66 6.08 -33.55 -16.64
CA PRO A 66 5.28 -33.07 -17.74
C PRO A 66 6.17 -32.44 -18.83
N ARG A 67 5.86 -32.69 -20.11
CA ARG A 67 6.58 -32.10 -21.26
C ARG A 67 6.04 -30.72 -21.62
N ASN A 68 6.15 -29.79 -20.68
CA ASN A 68 5.68 -28.43 -20.83
C ASN A 68 6.64 -27.45 -20.13
N ARG A 69 6.29 -26.17 -20.16
CA ARG A 69 6.98 -25.11 -19.43
C ARG A 69 6.08 -24.60 -18.33
N GLY A 70 6.64 -24.27 -17.18
CA GLY A 70 5.86 -23.79 -16.04
C GLY A 70 6.72 -23.43 -14.85
N GLN A 71 6.10 -23.44 -13.67
CA GLN A 71 6.77 -23.20 -12.40
C GLN A 71 6.90 -24.52 -11.63
N TYR A 72 8.12 -24.84 -11.21
CA TYR A 72 8.42 -25.96 -10.35
C TYR A 72 8.48 -25.48 -8.90
N THR A 73 7.74 -26.15 -8.02
CA THR A 73 7.78 -25.88 -6.58
C THR A 73 7.98 -27.17 -5.79
N LEU A 74 8.92 -27.14 -4.86
CA LEU A 74 9.17 -28.20 -3.89
C LEU A 74 8.89 -27.68 -2.50
N LYS A 75 7.99 -28.34 -1.77
CA LYS A 75 7.55 -27.92 -0.44
C LYS A 75 7.61 -29.06 0.57
N HIS A 76 7.98 -28.75 1.79
CA HIS A 76 7.85 -29.64 2.94
C HIS A 76 6.68 -29.19 3.82
N TYR A 77 5.79 -30.12 4.15
CA TYR A 77 4.73 -29.91 5.12
C TYR A 77 5.09 -30.63 6.41
N TYR A 78 5.15 -29.88 7.50
CA TYR A 78 5.38 -30.42 8.85
C TYR A 78 4.01 -30.63 9.53
N CYS A 79 3.53 -31.87 9.60
CA CYS A 79 2.14 -32.19 9.97
C CYS A 79 2.00 -32.73 11.41
N LYS A 80 2.88 -32.35 12.34
CA LYS A 80 2.96 -32.97 13.68
C LYS A 80 1.68 -32.78 14.52
N SER A 81 1.04 -31.62 14.47
CA SER A 81 -0.20 -31.29 15.21
C SER A 81 -1.50 -31.75 14.56
N GLU A 82 -1.49 -31.98 13.24
CA GLU A 82 -2.66 -32.45 12.47
C GLU A 82 -2.88 -33.97 12.59
N ILE A 83 -1.89 -34.69 13.13
CA ILE A 83 -1.95 -36.13 13.34
C ILE A 83 -2.45 -36.41 14.77
N PRO A 84 -3.48 -37.26 14.96
CA PRO A 84 -3.96 -37.63 16.29
C PRO A 84 -2.82 -38.09 17.22
N GLY A 85 -2.80 -37.59 18.45
CA GLY A 85 -1.65 -37.73 19.37
C GLY A 85 -1.20 -39.17 19.64
N TYR A 86 -2.11 -40.15 19.57
CA TYR A 86 -1.76 -41.57 19.71
C TYR A 86 -0.95 -42.12 18.52
N ILE A 87 -1.12 -41.56 17.32
CA ILE A 87 -0.33 -41.89 16.12
C ILE A 87 1.01 -41.14 16.19
N SER A 88 0.98 -39.87 16.59
CA SER A 88 2.19 -39.05 16.76
C SER A 88 3.17 -39.68 17.75
N ALA A 89 2.68 -40.27 18.85
CA ALA A 89 3.52 -40.95 19.85
C ALA A 89 4.19 -42.25 19.38
N LEU A 90 3.67 -42.89 18.31
CA LEU A 90 4.15 -44.17 17.79
C LEU A 90 5.04 -44.03 16.54
N CYS A 91 5.10 -42.83 15.97
CA CYS A 91 5.71 -42.57 14.67
C CYS A 91 6.94 -41.65 14.81
N PRO A 92 8.07 -41.95 14.13
CA PRO A 92 9.24 -41.06 14.11
C PRO A 92 8.90 -39.69 13.49
N GLU A 93 9.57 -38.61 13.92
CA GLU A 93 9.29 -37.25 13.42
C GLU A 93 9.41 -37.13 11.89
N GLU A 94 10.35 -37.84 11.27
CA GLU A 94 10.53 -37.87 9.80
C GLU A 94 9.29 -38.41 9.07
N SER A 95 8.53 -39.32 9.69
CA SER A 95 7.30 -39.86 9.10
C SER A 95 6.15 -38.87 9.08
N MET A 96 6.27 -37.74 9.79
CA MET A 96 5.28 -36.66 9.85
C MET A 96 5.61 -35.50 8.91
N THR A 97 6.59 -35.70 8.02
CA THR A 97 6.94 -34.74 6.96
C THR A 97 6.41 -35.23 5.61
N LEU A 98 5.63 -34.39 4.93
CA LEU A 98 5.19 -34.65 3.55
C LEU A 98 5.97 -33.76 2.59
N ILE A 99 6.42 -34.37 1.50
CA ILE A 99 7.17 -33.70 0.43
C ILE A 99 6.22 -33.53 -0.75
N GLU A 100 5.86 -32.29 -1.06
CA GLU A 100 5.07 -31.93 -2.23
C GLU A 100 6.00 -31.45 -3.34
N GLU A 101 5.91 -32.12 -4.48
CA GLU A 101 6.52 -31.70 -5.73
C GLU A 101 5.42 -31.26 -6.70
N ALA A 102 5.41 -29.99 -7.09
CA ALA A 102 4.39 -29.42 -7.95
C ALA A 102 5.00 -28.81 -9.23
N TRP A 103 4.44 -29.22 -10.37
CA TRP A 103 4.73 -28.77 -11.72
C TRP A 103 3.52 -27.98 -12.22
N ASN A 104 3.56 -26.66 -12.06
CA ASN A 104 2.44 -25.77 -12.36
C ASN A 104 2.61 -25.17 -13.77
N ALA A 105 1.92 -25.72 -14.77
CA ALA A 105 2.03 -25.32 -16.17
C ALA A 105 0.66 -25.08 -16.80
N TYR A 106 0.06 -23.94 -16.46
CA TYR A 106 -1.31 -23.60 -16.86
C TYR A 106 -1.53 -23.78 -18.38
N PRO A 107 -2.63 -24.43 -18.81
CA PRO A 107 -3.80 -24.87 -18.04
C PRO A 107 -3.65 -26.20 -17.27
N HIS A 108 -2.50 -26.88 -17.35
CA HIS A 108 -2.25 -28.19 -16.74
C HIS A 108 -1.31 -28.11 -15.53
N CYS A 109 -1.75 -28.60 -14.37
CA CYS A 109 -0.91 -28.63 -13.17
C CYS A 109 -0.80 -30.05 -12.65
N LEU A 110 0.41 -30.48 -12.29
CA LEU A 110 0.67 -31.75 -11.63
C LEU A 110 1.25 -31.50 -10.25
N THR A 111 0.69 -32.13 -9.22
CA THR A 111 1.19 -32.05 -7.84
C THR A 111 1.30 -33.46 -7.30
N VAL A 112 2.47 -33.83 -6.79
CA VAL A 112 2.74 -35.16 -6.25
C VAL A 112 3.24 -35.02 -4.82
N ILE A 113 2.50 -35.60 -3.89
CA ILE A 113 2.83 -35.62 -2.46
C ILE A 113 3.34 -37.01 -2.11
N THR A 114 4.53 -37.04 -1.52
CA THR A 114 5.20 -38.25 -1.05
C THR A 114 5.64 -38.04 0.41
N ASN A 115 6.21 -39.08 1.02
CA ASN A 115 6.73 -39.02 2.38
C ASN A 115 8.15 -39.60 2.36
N GLY A 116 9.09 -38.95 3.06
CA GLY A 116 10.50 -39.37 3.07
C GLY A 116 10.75 -40.70 3.77
N TYR A 117 9.90 -41.04 4.75
CA TYR A 117 10.02 -42.23 5.59
C TYR A 117 9.24 -43.44 5.03
N LEU A 118 8.03 -43.21 4.52
CA LEU A 118 7.25 -44.27 3.88
C LEU A 118 7.88 -44.63 2.53
N ALA A 119 7.96 -45.92 2.20
CA ALA A 119 8.51 -46.33 0.91
C ALA A 119 7.75 -45.65 -0.24
N LYS A 120 8.47 -44.93 -1.12
CA LYS A 120 7.89 -44.14 -2.23
C LYS A 120 6.92 -44.93 -3.12
N LYS A 121 7.11 -46.26 -3.24
CA LYS A 121 6.23 -47.16 -4.01
C LYS A 121 4.94 -47.55 -3.27
N LYS A 122 4.90 -47.41 -1.95
CA LYS A 122 3.78 -47.79 -1.09
C LYS A 122 2.89 -46.61 -0.70
N PHE A 123 3.40 -45.37 -0.75
CA PHE A 123 2.61 -44.17 -0.49
C PHE A 123 2.90 -43.06 -1.50
N SER A 124 1.86 -42.66 -2.25
CA SER A 124 1.90 -41.45 -3.07
C SER A 124 0.49 -40.90 -3.29
N ILE A 125 0.40 -39.57 -3.36
CA ILE A 125 -0.81 -38.85 -3.77
C ILE A 125 -0.44 -38.01 -4.98
N SER A 126 -1.08 -38.22 -6.12
CA SER A 126 -0.88 -37.42 -7.32
C SER A 126 -2.18 -36.71 -7.66
N ILE A 127 -2.11 -35.39 -7.78
CA ILE A 127 -3.22 -34.50 -8.14
C ILE A 127 -2.86 -33.87 -9.47
N GLU A 128 -3.65 -34.17 -10.50
CA GLU A 128 -3.49 -33.62 -11.83
C GLU A 128 -4.69 -32.73 -12.13
N SER A 129 -4.47 -31.50 -12.55
CA SER A 129 -5.52 -30.50 -12.76
C SER A 129 -5.48 -29.96 -14.18
N LEU A 130 -6.64 -29.84 -14.83
CA LEU A 130 -6.82 -29.16 -16.10
C LEU A 130 -7.91 -28.10 -15.95
N HIS A 131 -7.66 -26.91 -16.48
CA HIS A 131 -8.60 -25.79 -16.46
C HIS A 131 -9.16 -25.58 -17.85
N VAL A 132 -10.46 -25.82 -18.02
CA VAL A 132 -11.13 -25.83 -19.34
C VAL A 132 -12.21 -24.75 -19.37
N PRO A 133 -12.34 -23.99 -20.46
CA PRO A 133 -13.49 -23.09 -20.64
C PRO A 133 -14.78 -23.90 -20.80
N GLY A 134 -15.88 -23.43 -20.19
CA GLY A 134 -17.18 -24.09 -20.20
C GLY A 134 -17.32 -25.22 -19.16
N LEU A 135 -18.32 -26.08 -19.35
CA LEU A 135 -18.68 -27.18 -18.44
C LEU A 135 -17.86 -28.47 -18.63
N CYS A 136 -16.87 -28.44 -19.54
CA CYS A 136 -16.01 -29.57 -19.89
C CYS A 136 -16.78 -30.82 -20.37
N ASP A 137 -17.22 -30.82 -21.63
CA ASP A 137 -17.90 -31.98 -22.27
C ASP A 137 -16.94 -33.11 -22.71
N ILE A 138 -15.65 -32.99 -22.37
CA ILE A 138 -14.61 -33.94 -22.79
C ILE A 138 -14.67 -35.16 -21.88
N ALA A 139 -14.84 -36.37 -22.45
CA ALA A 139 -14.96 -37.61 -21.68
C ALA A 139 -13.67 -38.04 -20.95
N ASN A 140 -12.49 -37.72 -21.51
CA ASN A 140 -11.18 -38.01 -20.93
C ASN A 140 -10.24 -36.80 -21.05
N PRO A 141 -10.46 -35.72 -20.27
CA PRO A 141 -9.76 -34.45 -20.44
C PRO A 141 -8.26 -34.56 -20.11
N LEU A 142 -7.89 -35.43 -19.17
CA LEU A 142 -6.50 -35.62 -18.72
C LEU A 142 -5.81 -36.84 -19.36
N GLN A 143 -6.38 -37.42 -20.43
CA GLN A 143 -5.79 -38.55 -21.17
C GLN A 143 -5.39 -39.74 -20.29
N LEU A 144 -6.25 -40.13 -19.34
CA LEU A 144 -6.04 -41.25 -18.44
C LEU A 144 -5.84 -42.57 -19.21
N THR A 145 -5.06 -43.48 -18.61
CA THR A 145 -4.83 -44.82 -19.18
C THR A 145 -6.11 -45.65 -19.17
N LYS A 146 -6.19 -46.69 -20.02
CA LYS A 146 -7.39 -47.55 -20.12
C LYS A 146 -7.76 -48.22 -18.79
N ASP A 147 -6.78 -48.52 -17.95
CA ASP A 147 -7.01 -49.17 -16.66
C ASP A 147 -7.48 -48.17 -15.59
N GLU A 148 -6.91 -46.97 -15.56
CA GLU A 148 -7.39 -45.87 -14.72
C GLU A 148 -8.81 -45.46 -15.10
N LEU A 149 -9.12 -45.41 -16.40
CA LEU A 149 -10.43 -45.01 -16.89
C LEU A 149 -11.54 -46.00 -16.51
N LYS A 150 -11.21 -47.29 -16.37
CA LYS A 150 -12.15 -48.31 -15.86
C LYS A 150 -12.40 -48.18 -14.35
N GLY A 151 -11.40 -47.75 -13.60
CA GLY A 151 -11.47 -47.58 -12.14
C GLY A 151 -11.87 -46.17 -11.68
N ARG A 152 -12.13 -45.25 -12.63
CA ARG A 152 -12.42 -43.84 -12.35
C ARG A 152 -13.85 -43.65 -11.83
N GLU A 153 -13.97 -42.97 -10.70
CA GLU A 153 -15.22 -42.37 -10.25
C GLU A 153 -15.21 -40.86 -10.58
N VAL A 154 -16.27 -40.34 -11.21
CA VAL A 154 -16.39 -38.92 -11.59
C VAL A 154 -17.41 -38.25 -10.68
N GLU A 155 -17.02 -37.14 -10.07
CA GLU A 155 -17.85 -36.36 -9.15
C GLU A 155 -17.88 -34.89 -9.54
N LEU A 156 -19.08 -34.30 -9.61
CA LEU A 156 -19.27 -32.86 -9.73
C LEU A 156 -19.30 -32.21 -8.34
N ILE A 157 -18.30 -31.39 -8.02
CA ILE A 157 -18.29 -30.60 -6.79
C ILE A 157 -19.03 -29.28 -7.02
N ARG A 158 -20.13 -29.09 -6.30
CA ARG A 158 -20.94 -27.87 -6.33
C ARG A 158 -20.41 -26.85 -5.34
N ILE A 159 -19.92 -25.73 -5.84
CA ILE A 159 -19.37 -24.65 -5.01
C ILE A 159 -20.46 -23.78 -4.37
N GLU A 160 -21.70 -23.82 -4.84
CA GLU A 160 -22.81 -23.00 -4.32
C GLU A 160 -23.42 -23.56 -3.03
N SER A 161 -23.16 -24.84 -2.71
CA SER A 161 -23.70 -25.52 -1.54
C SER A 161 -22.59 -26.05 -0.65
N ASP A 162 -22.81 -26.05 0.67
CA ASP A 162 -21.89 -26.67 1.61
C ASP A 162 -21.84 -28.20 1.48
N LEU A 163 -20.68 -28.77 1.82
CA LEU A 163 -20.50 -30.21 1.95
C LEU A 163 -21.09 -30.69 3.31
N PRO A 164 -21.64 -31.91 3.37
CA PRO A 164 -22.20 -32.45 4.62
C PRO A 164 -21.14 -32.49 5.74
N GLY A 165 -21.45 -31.82 6.86
CA GLY A 165 -20.57 -31.72 8.03
C GLY A 165 -19.52 -30.59 7.96
N GLN A 166 -19.63 -29.68 7.00
CA GLN A 166 -18.75 -28.52 6.86
C GLN A 166 -19.59 -27.24 6.94
N ASN A 167 -19.37 -26.43 7.98
CA ASN A 167 -19.87 -25.06 8.04
C ASN A 167 -18.77 -24.17 7.48
N SER A 168 -18.94 -23.68 6.26
CA SER A 168 -18.03 -22.67 5.70
C SER A 168 -18.20 -21.38 6.51
N PRO A 169 -17.13 -20.63 6.83
CA PRO A 169 -17.29 -19.28 7.36
C PRO A 169 -18.04 -18.42 6.32
N ASP A 170 -19.00 -17.62 6.79
CA ASP A 170 -19.90 -16.79 5.95
C ASP A 170 -19.15 -15.90 4.93
N GLU A 171 -17.86 -15.64 5.16
CA GLU A 171 -17.01 -14.78 4.35
C GLU A 171 -16.78 -15.28 2.90
N TYR A 172 -16.72 -16.60 2.69
CA TYR A 172 -16.45 -17.21 1.37
C TYR A 172 -17.62 -18.08 0.89
N ASP A 173 -18.84 -17.56 1.00
CA ASP A 173 -20.03 -18.21 0.46
C ASP A 173 -20.48 -17.63 -0.89
N PRO A 174 -20.27 -18.36 -2.01
CA PRO A 174 -20.75 -17.94 -3.33
C PRO A 174 -22.28 -17.83 -3.43
N SER A 175 -23.03 -18.45 -2.51
CA SER A 175 -24.49 -18.40 -2.50
C SER A 175 -25.03 -17.05 -2.04
N VAL A 176 -24.23 -16.30 -1.28
CA VAL A 176 -24.55 -14.95 -0.78
C VAL A 176 -23.72 -13.89 -1.50
N TYR A 177 -22.49 -14.24 -1.88
CA TYR A 177 -21.54 -13.30 -2.44
C TYR A 177 -21.94 -12.83 -3.85
N LYS A 178 -21.99 -11.50 -4.01
CA LYS A 178 -22.12 -10.82 -5.30
C LYS A 178 -20.90 -9.94 -5.53
N CYS A 179 -20.21 -10.15 -6.66
CA CYS A 179 -19.03 -9.38 -7.02
C CYS A 179 -19.44 -7.93 -7.37
N PRO A 180 -18.89 -6.91 -6.69
CA PRO A 180 -19.23 -5.51 -6.98
C PRO A 180 -18.66 -5.03 -8.32
N LYS A 181 -17.55 -5.62 -8.80
CA LYS A 181 -16.91 -5.24 -10.08
C LYS A 181 -17.63 -5.81 -11.30
N THR A 182 -17.93 -7.10 -11.28
CA THR A 182 -18.51 -7.81 -12.43
C THR A 182 -20.02 -8.00 -12.30
N GLY A 183 -20.61 -7.69 -11.14
CA GLY A 183 -22.02 -7.93 -10.85
C GLY A 183 -22.40 -9.41 -10.71
N ARG A 184 -21.43 -10.34 -10.81
CA ARG A 184 -21.65 -11.80 -10.83
C ARG A 184 -21.99 -12.35 -9.45
N GLY A 185 -22.81 -13.40 -9.42
CA GLY A 185 -23.40 -13.94 -8.20
C GLY A 185 -24.63 -13.14 -7.74
N PRO A 186 -25.33 -13.58 -6.68
CA PRO A 186 -25.13 -14.83 -5.95
C PRO A 186 -25.38 -16.10 -6.79
N LEU A 187 -24.64 -17.17 -6.52
CA LEU A 187 -24.81 -18.45 -7.22
C LEU A 187 -25.90 -19.27 -6.56
N GLN A 188 -27.00 -19.50 -7.27
CA GLN A 188 -28.09 -20.38 -6.83
C GLN A 188 -27.90 -21.80 -7.38
N ARG A 189 -28.61 -22.78 -6.81
CA ARG A 189 -28.58 -24.16 -7.31
C ARG A 189 -28.92 -24.22 -8.81
N GLY A 190 -28.04 -24.84 -9.59
CA GLY A 190 -28.21 -24.95 -11.05
C GLY A 190 -27.78 -23.71 -11.85
N TRP A 191 -27.01 -22.79 -11.25
CA TRP A 191 -26.52 -21.57 -11.90
C TRP A 191 -25.79 -21.80 -13.23
N THR A 192 -25.19 -22.97 -13.43
CA THR A 192 -24.39 -23.34 -14.61
C THR A 192 -25.15 -23.32 -15.94
N SER A 193 -26.49 -23.33 -15.95
CA SER A 193 -27.27 -23.21 -17.20
C SER A 193 -27.60 -21.77 -17.59
N ASN A 194 -27.59 -20.84 -16.64
CA ASN A 194 -28.18 -19.51 -16.79
C ASN A 194 -27.16 -18.37 -16.75
N THR A 195 -25.87 -18.69 -16.55
CA THR A 195 -24.83 -17.67 -16.36
C THR A 195 -23.61 -17.95 -17.22
N SER A 196 -22.96 -16.88 -17.68
CA SER A 196 -21.70 -16.91 -18.40
C SER A 196 -20.83 -15.74 -17.92
N PRO A 197 -19.49 -15.88 -17.92
CA PRO A 197 -18.67 -17.01 -18.37
C PRO A 197 -18.59 -18.15 -17.35
N ILE A 198 -18.32 -19.37 -17.85
CA ILE A 198 -18.08 -20.56 -17.02
C ILE A 198 -16.71 -21.12 -17.37
N MET A 199 -15.98 -21.58 -16.37
CA MET A 199 -14.84 -22.47 -16.52
C MET A 199 -14.99 -23.66 -15.57
N THR A 200 -14.42 -24.80 -15.94
CA THR A 200 -14.42 -26.01 -15.08
C THR A 200 -13.00 -26.42 -14.75
N CYS A 201 -12.71 -26.55 -13.46
CA CYS A 201 -11.47 -27.12 -12.96
C CYS A 201 -11.69 -28.63 -12.86
N VAL A 202 -11.02 -29.39 -13.73
CA VAL A 202 -11.01 -30.85 -13.68
C VAL A 202 -9.79 -31.29 -12.88
N LYS A 203 -10.00 -32.00 -11.77
CA LYS A 203 -8.93 -32.51 -10.91
C LYS A 203 -9.01 -34.02 -10.77
N VAL A 204 -7.98 -34.74 -11.21
CA VAL A 204 -7.86 -36.19 -10.97
C VAL A 204 -6.92 -36.43 -9.80
N VAL A 205 -7.43 -37.07 -8.75
CA VAL A 205 -6.67 -37.48 -7.57
C VAL A 205 -6.40 -38.98 -7.67
N ARG A 206 -5.11 -39.34 -7.67
CA ARG A 206 -4.62 -40.71 -7.60
C ARG A 206 -4.02 -40.93 -6.22
N VAL A 207 -4.54 -41.90 -5.47
CA VAL A 207 -4.02 -42.24 -4.14
C VAL A 207 -3.52 -43.68 -4.17
N ASN A 208 -2.26 -43.85 -3.84
CA ASN A 208 -1.63 -45.15 -3.65
C ASN A 208 -1.25 -45.31 -2.18
N PHE A 209 -1.88 -46.26 -1.47
CA PHE A 209 -1.53 -46.60 -0.10
C PHE A 209 -1.50 -48.12 0.07
N ASP A 210 -0.35 -48.74 -0.19
CA ASP A 210 -0.15 -50.19 -0.18
C ASP A 210 0.39 -50.69 1.16
N TYR A 211 -0.45 -50.55 2.20
CA TYR A 211 -0.20 -51.11 3.53
C TYR A 211 -1.37 -51.97 3.98
N TRP A 212 -1.04 -53.19 4.41
CA TRP A 212 -2.00 -54.22 4.78
C TRP A 212 -2.93 -53.74 5.92
N GLY A 213 -4.24 -53.99 5.76
CA GLY A 213 -5.29 -53.70 6.74
C GLY A 213 -5.89 -52.30 6.70
N PHE A 214 -5.19 -51.28 6.19
CA PHE A 214 -5.64 -49.88 6.25
C PHE A 214 -5.87 -49.20 4.89
N GLN A 215 -5.45 -49.82 3.77
CA GLN A 215 -5.55 -49.29 2.41
C GLN A 215 -6.86 -48.55 2.10
N GLY A 216 -7.99 -49.27 2.06
CA GLY A 216 -9.26 -48.66 1.63
C GLY A 216 -9.82 -47.61 2.59
N LYS A 217 -9.40 -47.59 3.87
CA LYS A 217 -9.81 -46.55 4.82
C LYS A 217 -9.00 -45.27 4.64
N VAL A 218 -7.68 -45.40 4.48
CA VAL A 218 -6.77 -44.26 4.29
C VAL A 218 -6.95 -43.63 2.91
N GLU A 219 -7.10 -44.43 1.85
CA GLU A 219 -7.36 -43.91 0.49
C GLU A 219 -8.66 -43.07 0.46
N ARG A 220 -9.73 -43.53 1.11
CA ARG A 220 -10.99 -42.76 1.24
C ARG A 220 -10.83 -41.50 2.09
N PHE A 221 -10.11 -41.59 3.21
CA PHE A 221 -9.85 -40.43 4.07
C PHE A 221 -9.09 -39.32 3.32
N ILE A 222 -8.04 -39.69 2.58
CA ILE A 222 -7.25 -38.76 1.76
C ILE A 222 -8.14 -38.12 0.69
N ARG A 223 -8.91 -38.94 -0.05
CA ARG A 223 -9.87 -38.44 -1.05
C ARG A 223 -10.84 -37.42 -0.44
N ASP A 224 -11.44 -37.75 0.70
CA ASP A 224 -12.43 -36.87 1.35
C ASP A 224 -11.80 -35.57 1.86
N ARG A 225 -10.55 -35.60 2.32
CA ARG A 225 -9.80 -34.40 2.69
C ARG A 225 -9.49 -33.54 1.48
N GLN A 226 -9.04 -34.14 0.36
CA GLN A 226 -8.79 -33.43 -0.90
C GLN A 226 -10.06 -32.79 -1.45
N ARG A 227 -11.19 -33.51 -1.41
CA ARG A 227 -12.51 -33.00 -1.80
C ARG A 227 -12.90 -31.73 -1.03
N ARG A 228 -12.75 -31.74 0.30
CA ARG A 228 -13.03 -30.56 1.16
C ARG A 228 -12.08 -29.39 0.86
N LEU A 229 -10.80 -29.69 0.64
CA LEU A 229 -9.80 -28.71 0.24
C LEU A 229 -10.19 -28.03 -1.06
N PHE A 230 -10.46 -28.79 -2.13
CA PHE A 230 -10.88 -28.22 -3.41
C PHE A 230 -12.17 -27.40 -3.31
N HIS A 231 -13.15 -27.88 -2.56
CA HIS A 231 -14.41 -27.14 -2.36
C HIS A 231 -14.18 -25.80 -1.66
N SER A 232 -13.49 -25.78 -0.51
CA SER A 232 -13.22 -24.55 0.25
C SER A 232 -12.34 -23.55 -0.52
N SER A 233 -11.24 -24.03 -1.12
CA SER A 233 -10.29 -23.20 -1.86
C SER A 233 -10.93 -22.58 -3.11
N LEU A 234 -11.76 -23.32 -3.85
CA LEU A 234 -12.39 -22.80 -5.07
C LEU A 234 -13.59 -21.89 -4.78
N ARG A 235 -14.30 -22.08 -3.65
CA ARG A 235 -15.27 -21.10 -3.13
C ARG A 235 -14.61 -19.77 -2.79
N GLN A 236 -13.45 -19.84 -2.15
CA GLN A 236 -12.64 -18.67 -1.84
C GLN A 236 -12.19 -17.95 -3.13
N ALA A 237 -11.66 -18.69 -4.12
CA ALA A 237 -11.27 -18.12 -5.41
C ALA A 237 -12.44 -17.40 -6.11
N GLN A 238 -13.64 -18.00 -6.09
CA GLN A 238 -14.85 -17.39 -6.64
C GLN A 238 -15.16 -16.03 -5.99
N CYS A 239 -15.02 -15.94 -4.66
CA CYS A 239 -15.34 -14.73 -3.91
C CYS A 239 -14.23 -13.66 -3.98
N LEU A 240 -12.95 -14.05 -4.04
CA LEU A 240 -11.83 -13.11 -4.05
C LEU A 240 -11.58 -12.43 -5.40
N SER A 241 -12.13 -12.98 -6.48
CA SER A 241 -11.98 -12.45 -7.85
C SER A 241 -12.33 -10.96 -8.06
N GLY A 242 -13.05 -10.34 -7.11
CA GLY A 242 -13.54 -8.96 -7.21
C GLY A 242 -12.86 -7.92 -6.31
N GLN A 243 -11.94 -8.28 -5.41
CA GLN A 243 -11.42 -7.33 -4.43
C GLN A 243 -10.39 -6.36 -5.06
N CYS A 244 -10.35 -5.13 -4.54
CA CYS A 244 -9.55 -4.01 -5.06
C CYS A 244 -8.78 -3.36 -3.88
N PRO A 245 -7.44 -3.28 -3.93
CA PRO A 245 -6.62 -2.81 -2.80
C PRO A 245 -6.33 -1.30 -2.76
N GLY A 246 -6.68 -0.51 -3.79
CA GLY A 246 -6.25 0.89 -3.93
C GLY A 246 -6.84 1.86 -2.90
N TRP A 247 -7.89 1.48 -2.17
CA TRP A 247 -8.40 2.26 -1.03
C TRP A 247 -7.35 2.48 0.07
N LEU A 248 -6.43 1.54 0.27
CA LEU A 248 -5.35 1.66 1.27
C LEU A 248 -4.39 2.81 0.95
N VAL A 249 -4.18 3.12 -0.34
CA VAL A 249 -3.25 4.16 -0.78
C VAL A 249 -3.90 5.54 -0.72
N ALA A 250 -5.21 5.64 -1.00
CA ALA A 250 -5.99 6.88 -0.88
C ALA A 250 -5.82 7.55 0.50
N ILE A 251 -5.87 6.72 1.54
CA ILE A 251 -5.80 7.12 2.95
C ILE A 251 -4.48 7.79 3.30
N SER A 252 -3.40 7.38 2.65
CA SER A 252 -2.07 7.90 2.92
C SER A 252 -1.85 9.33 2.38
N TYR A 253 -2.76 9.85 1.55
CA TYR A 253 -2.68 11.20 0.97
C TYR A 253 -3.47 12.27 1.72
N MET A 254 -4.30 11.84 2.68
CA MET A 254 -5.05 12.71 3.56
C MET A 254 -4.41 12.64 4.95
N ASP A 255 -3.22 13.21 5.02
CA ASP A 255 -2.39 13.27 6.23
C ASP A 255 -2.42 14.68 6.84
N ARG A 256 -1.93 14.79 8.07
CA ARG A 256 -1.84 16.07 8.80
C ARG A 256 -1.17 17.15 7.96
N ARG A 257 -0.03 16.83 7.32
CA ARG A 257 0.78 17.77 6.55
C ARG A 257 0.00 18.37 5.38
N ALA A 258 -0.73 17.56 4.63
CA ALA A 258 -1.49 18.08 3.51
C ALA A 258 -2.70 18.91 3.95
N LEU A 259 -3.31 18.60 5.11
CA LEU A 259 -4.35 19.45 5.70
C LEU A 259 -3.77 20.78 6.20
N GLU A 260 -2.65 20.74 6.92
CA GLU A 260 -1.97 21.94 7.46
C GLU A 260 -1.62 22.91 6.35
N LEU A 261 -1.13 22.41 5.23
CA LEU A 261 -0.85 23.24 4.08
C LEU A 261 -2.13 23.78 3.42
N ALA A 262 -3.20 22.99 3.30
CA ALA A 262 -4.45 23.50 2.76
C ALA A 262 -4.98 24.68 3.60
N VAL A 263 -4.82 24.60 4.93
CA VAL A 263 -5.12 25.68 5.87
C VAL A 263 -4.23 26.91 5.61
N THR A 264 -2.91 26.74 5.61
CA THR A 264 -1.98 27.88 5.47
C THR A 264 -2.09 28.53 4.11
N SER A 265 -2.16 27.73 3.05
CA SER A 265 -2.25 28.25 1.68
C SER A 265 -3.57 28.97 1.44
N GLY A 266 -4.70 28.44 1.93
CA GLY A 266 -5.98 29.15 1.85
C GLY A 266 -5.95 30.47 2.63
N ALA A 267 -5.53 30.42 3.89
CA ALA A 267 -5.54 31.59 4.78
C ALA A 267 -4.57 32.71 4.34
N TYR A 268 -3.45 32.36 3.69
CA TYR A 268 -2.41 33.33 3.31
C TYR A 268 -2.52 33.85 1.88
N THR A 269 -3.07 33.04 0.95
CA THR A 269 -2.97 33.33 -0.49
C THR A 269 -4.31 33.43 -1.21
N ASN A 270 -5.43 33.38 -0.49
CA ASN A 270 -6.77 33.31 -1.09
C ASN A 270 -6.86 32.13 -2.07
N PHE A 271 -7.66 32.21 -3.14
CA PHE A 271 -7.81 31.17 -4.17
C PHE A 271 -6.64 31.03 -5.16
N ASP A 272 -5.57 31.85 -5.08
CA ASP A 272 -4.49 31.90 -6.08
C ASP A 272 -3.72 30.57 -6.23
N LEU A 273 -3.63 29.77 -5.16
CA LEU A 273 -2.85 28.52 -5.13
C LEU A 273 -3.65 27.25 -5.43
N VAL A 274 -4.96 27.35 -5.73
CA VAL A 274 -5.78 26.18 -6.10
C VAL A 274 -5.21 25.46 -7.33
N GLY A 275 -4.75 26.21 -8.34
CA GLY A 275 -4.08 25.65 -9.51
C GLY A 275 -2.78 24.90 -9.16
N VAL A 276 -1.99 25.42 -8.21
CA VAL A 276 -0.75 24.76 -7.76
C VAL A 276 -1.06 23.47 -6.99
N LEU A 277 -2.11 23.48 -6.17
CA LEU A 277 -2.62 22.28 -5.50
C LEU A 277 -3.00 21.19 -6.53
N LEU A 278 -3.73 21.56 -7.60
CA LEU A 278 -4.09 20.64 -8.68
C LEU A 278 -2.87 20.11 -9.46
N LEU A 279 -1.89 20.97 -9.74
CA LEU A 279 -0.64 20.55 -10.38
C LEU A 279 0.16 19.58 -9.50
N SER A 280 0.20 19.84 -8.18
CA SER A 280 0.80 18.92 -7.23
C SER A 280 0.09 17.55 -7.27
N ALA A 281 -1.24 17.54 -7.39
CA ALA A 281 -2.07 16.34 -7.57
C ALA A 281 -1.70 15.53 -8.80
N GLY A 282 -1.60 16.20 -9.94
CA GLY A 282 -1.14 15.56 -11.18
C GLY A 282 0.25 14.96 -11.03
N ALA A 283 1.19 15.68 -10.39
CA ALA A 283 2.54 15.19 -10.14
C ALA A 283 2.55 13.96 -9.20
N GLY A 284 1.77 13.98 -8.13
CA GLY A 284 1.62 12.84 -7.23
C GLY A 284 1.04 11.61 -7.93
N LEU A 285 -0.01 11.79 -8.75
CA LEU A 285 -0.59 10.71 -9.55
C LEU A 285 0.44 10.13 -10.53
N PHE A 286 1.18 10.99 -11.22
CA PHE A 286 2.24 10.57 -12.16
C PHE A 286 3.26 9.67 -11.46
N LEU A 287 3.79 10.09 -10.32
CA LEU A 287 4.77 9.30 -9.56
C LEU A 287 4.18 8.00 -9.02
N GLN A 288 2.90 7.99 -8.62
CA GLN A 288 2.24 6.76 -8.20
C GLN A 288 2.01 5.79 -9.35
N VAL A 289 1.70 6.27 -10.55
CA VAL A 289 1.61 5.43 -11.74
C VAL A 289 2.95 4.76 -12.03
N LEU A 290 4.08 5.44 -11.79
CA LEU A 290 5.40 4.81 -11.90
C LEU A 290 5.60 3.69 -10.85
N ALA A 291 5.16 3.90 -9.61
CA ALA A 291 5.21 2.88 -8.56
C ALA A 291 4.33 1.66 -8.90
N ILE A 292 3.12 1.89 -9.43
CA ILE A 292 2.21 0.86 -9.94
C ILE A 292 2.87 0.09 -11.08
N GLN A 293 3.43 0.80 -12.06
CA GLN A 293 4.10 0.18 -13.20
C GLN A 293 5.25 -0.71 -12.77
N LEU A 294 6.10 -0.24 -11.85
CA LEU A 294 7.21 -1.02 -11.32
C LEU A 294 6.70 -2.29 -10.61
N GLY A 295 5.74 -2.14 -9.68
CA GLY A 295 5.16 -3.26 -8.94
C GLY A 295 4.47 -4.27 -9.84
N ALA A 296 3.64 -3.80 -10.78
CA ALA A 296 2.87 -4.66 -11.70
C ALA A 296 3.73 -5.36 -12.74
N ALA A 297 4.76 -4.70 -13.28
CA ALA A 297 5.61 -5.26 -14.33
C ALA A 297 6.67 -6.24 -13.80
N THR A 298 7.14 -6.03 -12.57
CA THR A 298 8.24 -6.81 -11.99
C THR A 298 7.79 -7.82 -10.94
N GLY A 299 6.62 -7.63 -10.32
CA GLY A 299 6.18 -8.42 -9.16
C GLY A 299 7.06 -8.27 -7.93
N ARG A 300 7.84 -7.20 -7.87
CA ARG A 300 8.70 -6.85 -6.74
C ARG A 300 8.46 -5.40 -6.34
N SER A 301 8.59 -5.11 -5.05
CA SER A 301 8.43 -3.74 -4.55
C SER A 301 9.64 -2.87 -4.91
N LEU A 302 9.47 -1.55 -4.81
CA LEU A 302 10.59 -0.61 -4.97
C LEU A 302 11.74 -0.90 -4.00
N ALA A 303 11.41 -1.27 -2.77
CA ALA A 303 12.40 -1.61 -1.73
C ALA A 303 13.21 -2.85 -2.11
N GLN A 304 12.56 -3.90 -2.63
CA GLN A 304 13.25 -5.10 -3.11
C GLN A 304 14.19 -4.82 -4.28
N HIS A 305 13.83 -3.90 -5.19
CA HIS A 305 14.74 -3.49 -6.26
C HIS A 305 15.94 -2.72 -5.73
N CYS A 306 15.72 -1.78 -4.80
CA CYS A 306 16.81 -1.08 -4.11
C CYS A 306 17.74 -2.05 -3.38
N ALA A 307 17.21 -3.09 -2.73
CA ALA A 307 17.99 -4.10 -2.02
C ALA A 307 18.82 -5.01 -2.95
N ASN A 308 18.29 -5.32 -4.13
CA ASN A 308 18.96 -6.23 -5.09
C ASN A 308 19.97 -5.51 -5.99
N GLU A 309 19.70 -4.27 -6.41
CA GLU A 309 20.56 -3.55 -7.36
C GLU A 309 21.64 -2.69 -6.66
N TYR A 310 21.45 -2.28 -5.41
CA TYR A 310 22.42 -1.47 -4.68
C TYR A 310 23.32 -2.29 -3.73
N PRO A 311 24.57 -1.85 -3.49
CA PRO A 311 25.42 -2.45 -2.47
C PRO A 311 24.75 -2.42 -1.09
N ARG A 312 25.01 -3.45 -0.26
CA ARG A 312 24.39 -3.62 1.05
C ARG A 312 24.47 -2.37 1.94
N VAL A 313 25.58 -1.64 1.91
CA VAL A 313 25.76 -0.42 2.71
C VAL A 313 24.79 0.68 2.31
N ILE A 314 24.58 0.89 1.00
CA ILE A 314 23.68 1.91 0.46
C ILE A 314 22.23 1.48 0.62
N SER A 315 21.93 0.21 0.40
CA SER A 315 20.60 -0.34 0.66
C SER A 315 20.21 -0.20 2.14
N LEU A 316 21.12 -0.49 3.07
CA LEU A 316 20.90 -0.30 4.50
C LEU A 316 20.73 1.19 4.85
N ALA A 317 21.56 2.07 4.28
CA ALA A 317 21.42 3.51 4.47
C ALA A 317 20.06 4.03 3.99
N LEU A 318 19.60 3.58 2.82
CA LEU A 318 18.27 3.89 2.29
C LEU A 318 17.16 3.36 3.20
N CYS A 319 17.31 2.14 3.72
CA CYS A 319 16.38 1.57 4.69
C CYS A 319 16.30 2.47 5.94
N CYS A 320 17.43 2.84 6.55
CA CYS A 320 17.47 3.71 7.71
C CYS A 320 16.82 5.08 7.44
N LEU A 321 17.16 5.72 6.32
CA LEU A 321 16.58 7.00 5.91
C LEU A 321 15.06 6.89 5.73
N GLN A 322 14.58 5.80 5.14
CA GLN A 322 13.16 5.57 4.94
C GLN A 322 12.41 5.29 6.26
N GLN A 323 13.03 4.56 7.19
CA GLN A 323 12.48 4.34 8.54
C GLN A 323 12.38 5.64 9.33
N ILE A 324 13.41 6.49 9.26
CA ILE A 324 13.38 7.83 9.87
C ILE A 324 12.21 8.66 9.30
N ALA A 325 12.00 8.61 7.97
CA ALA A 325 10.87 9.29 7.33
C ALA A 325 9.52 8.82 7.88
N ILE A 326 9.36 7.51 8.05
CA ILE A 326 8.12 6.88 8.50
C ILE A 326 7.86 7.20 9.97
N ILE A 327 8.89 7.16 10.82
CA ILE A 327 8.78 7.55 12.23
C ILE A 327 8.40 9.03 12.35
N GLY A 328 9.04 9.92 11.58
CA GLY A 328 8.70 11.34 11.56
C GLY A 328 7.24 11.58 11.12
N LYS A 329 6.78 10.82 10.12
CA LYS A 329 5.39 10.87 9.66
C LYS A 329 4.40 10.39 10.73
N ASP A 330 4.69 9.25 11.36
CA ASP A 330 3.84 8.67 12.39
C ASP A 330 3.74 9.60 13.60
N MET A 331 4.83 10.28 13.95
CA MET A 331 4.85 11.32 14.99
C MET A 331 3.91 12.49 14.66
N GLU A 332 3.91 13.00 13.42
CA GLU A 332 2.98 14.05 12.99
C GLU A 332 1.51 13.62 13.14
N GLN A 333 1.19 12.36 12.84
CA GLN A 333 -0.16 11.82 12.91
C GLN A 333 -0.63 11.60 14.36
N LEU A 334 0.28 11.15 15.25
CA LEU A 334 0.01 11.07 16.69
C LEU A 334 -0.33 12.46 17.26
N LEU A 335 0.43 13.48 16.86
CA LEU A 335 0.18 14.86 17.28
C LEU A 335 -1.11 15.43 16.68
N GLY A 336 -1.42 15.15 15.41
CA GLY A 336 -2.67 15.58 14.78
C GLY A 336 -3.90 15.00 15.49
N SER A 337 -3.83 13.72 15.86
CA SER A 337 -4.88 13.07 16.65
C SER A 337 -4.98 13.66 18.07
N ALA A 338 -3.84 13.97 18.70
CA ALA A 338 -3.81 14.57 20.03
C ALA A 338 -4.41 15.98 20.05
N ILE A 339 -4.14 16.80 19.04
CA ILE A 339 -4.74 18.14 18.88
C ILE A 339 -6.26 18.03 18.72
N ALA A 340 -6.73 17.11 17.88
CA ALA A 340 -8.17 16.87 17.71
C ALA A 340 -8.85 16.42 19.03
N LEU A 341 -8.20 15.52 19.78
CA LEU A 341 -8.69 15.07 21.09
C LEU A 341 -8.64 16.16 22.16
N ASN A 342 -7.63 17.03 22.12
CA ASN A 342 -7.55 18.19 22.99
C ASN A 342 -8.72 19.14 22.75
N PHE A 343 -9.07 19.38 21.49
CA PHE A 343 -10.23 20.21 21.15
C PHE A 343 -11.57 19.56 21.55
N LEU A 344 -11.78 18.27 21.21
CA LEU A 344 -13.05 17.58 21.43
C LEU A 344 -13.34 17.23 22.91
N LEU A 345 -12.32 16.74 23.61
CA LEU A 345 -12.46 16.16 24.95
C LEU A 345 -11.72 16.96 26.03
N GLN A 346 -11.07 18.08 25.68
CA GLN A 346 -10.24 18.88 26.59
C GLN A 346 -9.16 18.05 27.29
N MET A 347 -8.69 16.99 26.63
CA MET A 347 -7.61 16.14 27.15
C MET A 347 -6.24 16.77 26.88
N PRO A 348 -5.26 16.62 27.78
CA PRO A 348 -3.90 17.11 27.54
C PRO A 348 -3.24 16.35 26.38
N LEU A 349 -2.37 17.03 25.63
CA LEU A 349 -1.76 16.49 24.40
C LEU A 349 -1.02 15.16 24.63
N TRP A 350 -0.26 15.03 25.74
CA TRP A 350 0.46 13.80 26.06
C TRP A 350 -0.50 12.60 26.24
N ALA A 351 -1.66 12.80 26.86
CA ALA A 351 -2.67 11.76 27.04
C ALA A 351 -3.32 11.38 25.70
N GLY A 352 -3.54 12.38 24.83
CA GLY A 352 -3.97 12.16 23.46
C GLY A 352 -2.98 11.28 22.67
N CYS A 353 -1.68 11.54 22.77
CA CYS A 353 -0.64 10.73 22.11
C CYS A 353 -0.63 9.28 22.61
N ILE A 354 -0.75 9.05 23.93
CA ILE A 354 -0.82 7.69 24.49
C ILE A 354 -2.07 6.96 24.02
N LEU A 355 -3.23 7.61 24.10
CA LEU A 355 -4.50 7.01 23.69
C LEU A 355 -4.46 6.60 22.22
N THR A 356 -3.94 7.46 21.36
CA THR A 356 -3.86 7.23 19.91
C THR A 356 -2.85 6.15 19.54
N CYS A 357 -1.75 6.06 20.26
CA CYS A 357 -0.82 4.94 20.16
C CYS A 357 -1.50 3.62 20.55
N LEU A 358 -2.30 3.61 21.63
CA LEU A 358 -3.03 2.44 22.08
C LEU A 358 -4.12 2.01 21.08
N THR A 359 -4.92 2.96 20.56
CA THR A 359 -5.99 2.66 19.60
C THR A 359 -5.44 2.10 18.30
N THR A 360 -4.38 2.72 17.77
CA THR A 360 -3.75 2.25 16.53
C THR A 360 -3.05 0.90 16.72
N PHE A 361 -2.42 0.65 17.87
CA PHE A 361 -1.87 -0.66 18.21
C PHE A 361 -2.97 -1.71 18.23
N LEU A 362 -4.08 -1.45 18.94
CA LEU A 362 -5.23 -2.35 19.01
C LEU A 362 -5.81 -2.65 17.62
N LEU A 363 -6.04 -1.62 16.81
CA LEU A 363 -6.57 -1.74 15.44
C LEU A 363 -5.65 -2.57 14.54
N LEU A 364 -4.34 -2.37 14.63
CA LEU A 364 -3.36 -3.14 13.85
C LEU A 364 -3.23 -4.58 14.37
N THR A 365 -3.39 -4.84 15.67
CA THR A 365 -3.42 -6.23 16.18
C THR A 365 -4.68 -6.99 15.74
N LEU A 366 -5.81 -6.29 15.62
CA LEU A 366 -7.08 -6.84 15.12
C LEU A 366 -7.02 -7.21 13.62
N GLN A 367 -6.02 -6.73 12.87
CA GLN A 367 -5.76 -7.16 11.49
C GLN A 367 -5.59 -8.69 11.37
N ASN A 368 -5.12 -9.35 12.44
CA ASN A 368 -4.92 -10.80 12.45
C ASN A 368 -6.22 -11.62 12.41
N LEU A 369 -7.39 -11.02 12.62
CA LEU A 369 -8.68 -11.72 12.66
C LEU A 369 -9.37 -11.78 11.28
N SER A 370 -9.16 -10.78 10.41
CA SER A 370 -9.75 -10.73 9.06
C SER A 370 -9.33 -9.47 8.27
N GLY A 371 -8.61 -9.63 7.16
CA GLY A 371 -8.10 -8.50 6.35
C GLY A 371 -9.19 -7.64 5.68
N ARG A 372 -10.37 -8.19 5.41
CA ARG A 372 -11.48 -7.49 4.73
C ARG A 372 -12.11 -6.39 5.61
N TYR A 373 -12.40 -6.70 6.87
CA TYR A 373 -13.00 -5.72 7.79
C TYR A 373 -12.04 -4.58 8.13
N PHE A 374 -10.74 -4.87 8.13
CA PHE A 374 -9.69 -3.86 8.30
C PHE A 374 -9.68 -2.84 7.15
N ILE A 375 -9.74 -3.31 5.89
CA ILE A 375 -9.84 -2.42 4.72
C ILE A 375 -11.15 -1.63 4.72
N LEU A 376 -12.27 -2.27 5.08
CA LEU A 376 -13.57 -1.60 5.20
C LEU A 376 -13.53 -0.48 6.24
N PHE A 377 -12.98 -0.76 7.42
CA PHE A 377 -12.85 0.21 8.51
C PHE A 377 -12.00 1.42 8.10
N LEU A 378 -10.89 1.16 7.43
CA LEU A 378 -10.01 2.19 6.88
C LEU A 378 -10.74 3.07 5.84
N GLY A 379 -11.51 2.46 4.94
CA GLY A 379 -12.37 3.20 4.01
C GLY A 379 -13.44 4.04 4.72
N LEU A 380 -13.99 3.53 5.84
CA LEU A 380 -14.98 4.24 6.65
C LEU A 380 -14.38 5.49 7.31
N LEU A 381 -13.15 5.42 7.82
CA LEU A 381 -12.43 6.58 8.36
C LEU A 381 -12.20 7.66 7.30
N LEU A 382 -11.80 7.28 6.08
CA LEU A 382 -11.61 8.20 4.96
C LEU A 382 -12.92 8.87 4.52
N MET A 383 -14.01 8.10 4.48
CA MET A 383 -15.33 8.63 4.16
C MET A 383 -15.82 9.59 5.25
N ALA A 384 -15.61 9.25 6.52
CA ALA A 384 -15.99 10.08 7.65
C ALA A 384 -15.25 11.42 7.66
N SER A 385 -13.92 11.42 7.45
CA SER A 385 -13.13 12.65 7.37
C SER A 385 -13.51 13.50 6.16
N SER A 386 -13.69 12.89 4.99
CA SER A 386 -14.08 13.59 3.77
C SER A 386 -15.45 14.26 3.94
N LEU A 387 -16.40 13.55 4.55
CA LEU A 387 -17.72 14.09 4.83
C LEU A 387 -17.64 15.28 5.81
N CYS A 388 -16.84 15.19 6.88
CA CYS A 388 -16.69 16.29 7.84
C CYS A 388 -16.18 17.57 7.17
N PHE A 389 -15.08 17.49 6.40
CA PHE A 389 -14.52 18.67 5.73
C PHE A 389 -15.42 19.23 4.63
N LEU A 390 -16.18 18.38 3.94
CA LEU A 390 -17.15 18.83 2.95
C LEU A 390 -18.37 19.51 3.60
N LEU A 391 -18.79 19.05 4.77
CA LEU A 391 -19.82 19.71 5.55
C LEU A 391 -19.35 21.08 6.02
N ASP A 392 -18.11 21.19 6.53
CA ASP A 392 -17.52 22.49 6.90
C ASP A 392 -17.52 23.46 5.72
N PHE A 393 -17.11 23.00 4.54
CA PHE A 393 -17.16 23.81 3.33
C PHE A 393 -18.59 24.17 2.89
N SER A 394 -19.56 23.28 3.10
CA SER A 394 -20.97 23.55 2.75
C SER A 394 -21.65 24.53 3.71
N LEU A 395 -21.17 24.63 4.94
CA LEU A 395 -21.64 25.62 5.91
C LEU A 395 -21.16 27.03 5.55
N GLU A 396 -20.04 27.12 4.84
CA GLU A 396 -19.49 28.38 4.36
C GLU A 396 -20.15 28.82 3.05
N LYS A 397 -20.47 30.12 2.93
CA LYS A 397 -21.11 30.69 1.73
C LYS A 397 -20.10 30.99 0.62
N THR A 398 -19.17 30.07 0.37
CA THR A 398 -18.14 30.26 -0.64
C THR A 398 -18.75 30.32 -2.05
N VAL A 399 -18.29 31.27 -2.86
CA VAL A 399 -18.72 31.38 -4.25
C VAL A 399 -17.83 30.50 -5.12
N TRP A 400 -18.41 29.46 -5.73
CA TRP A 400 -17.69 28.53 -6.61
C TRP A 400 -16.98 29.19 -7.80
N SER A 401 -17.39 30.40 -8.20
CA SER A 401 -16.71 31.17 -9.25
C SER A 401 -15.27 31.51 -8.88
N ASP A 402 -15.02 31.80 -7.61
CA ASP A 402 -13.72 32.30 -7.14
C ASP A 402 -12.74 31.13 -6.99
N VAL A 403 -13.24 29.98 -6.55
CA VAL A 403 -12.53 28.70 -6.60
C VAL A 403 -12.16 28.34 -8.05
N ALA A 404 -13.10 28.51 -8.99
CA ALA A 404 -12.86 28.21 -10.40
C ALA A 404 -11.84 29.17 -11.04
N ALA A 405 -11.82 30.44 -10.63
CA ALA A 405 -10.82 31.40 -11.07
C ALA A 405 -9.40 31.01 -10.60
N GLY A 406 -9.29 30.47 -9.37
CA GLY A 406 -8.03 30.00 -8.79
C GLY A 406 -7.42 28.75 -9.46
N VAL A 407 -8.18 28.04 -10.32
CA VAL A 407 -7.68 26.86 -11.04
C VAL A 407 -6.56 27.21 -12.01
N PHE A 408 -6.57 28.42 -12.57
CA PHE A 408 -5.49 28.91 -13.43
C PHE A 408 -4.37 29.49 -12.56
N PRO A 409 -3.16 28.91 -12.55
CA PRO A 409 -2.10 29.33 -11.64
C PRO A 409 -1.51 30.69 -12.07
N MET A 410 -2.04 31.79 -11.53
CA MET A 410 -1.39 33.10 -11.55
C MET A 410 -0.67 33.31 -10.22
N ILE A 411 0.64 33.06 -10.20
CA ILE A 411 1.43 33.14 -8.98
C ILE A 411 1.97 34.56 -8.82
N SER A 412 1.55 35.25 -7.76
CA SER A 412 2.16 36.52 -7.33
C SER A 412 3.53 36.27 -6.67
N SER A 413 4.45 37.24 -6.76
CA SER A 413 5.79 37.12 -6.15
C SER A 413 5.74 36.94 -4.63
N PHE A 414 4.73 37.50 -3.96
CA PHE A 414 4.48 37.36 -2.52
C PHE A 414 4.04 35.94 -2.14
N ASN A 415 3.30 35.26 -3.03
CA ASN A 415 2.78 33.91 -2.78
C ASN A 415 3.77 32.80 -3.19
N ALA A 416 4.93 33.15 -3.77
CA ALA A 416 5.89 32.18 -4.30
C ALA A 416 6.40 31.19 -3.24
N ARG A 417 6.64 31.63 -2.00
CA ARG A 417 7.10 30.74 -0.92
C ARG A 417 6.07 29.66 -0.59
N GLU A 418 4.81 30.07 -0.51
CA GLU A 418 3.72 29.15 -0.19
C GLU A 418 3.34 28.26 -1.38
N ALA A 419 3.49 28.75 -2.61
CA ALA A 419 3.38 27.93 -3.81
C ALA A 419 4.40 26.78 -3.82
N VAL A 420 5.65 27.06 -3.40
CA VAL A 420 6.70 26.04 -3.31
C VAL A 420 6.40 25.03 -2.21
N ASN A 421 5.90 25.48 -1.05
CA ASN A 421 5.41 24.59 0.01
C ASN A 421 4.27 23.71 -0.53
N THR A 422 3.36 24.30 -1.31
CA THR A 422 2.20 23.64 -1.91
C THR A 422 2.55 22.56 -2.90
N LEU A 423 3.55 22.81 -3.74
CA LEU A 423 4.00 21.82 -4.70
C LEU A 423 4.67 20.60 -4.02
N SER A 424 5.34 20.84 -2.89
CA SER A 424 6.21 19.86 -2.24
C SER A 424 5.49 18.90 -1.29
N THR A 425 4.25 19.18 -0.91
CA THR A 425 3.50 18.42 0.10
C THR A 425 2.85 17.14 -0.39
N LEU A 426 2.59 17.01 -1.69
CA LEU A 426 1.81 15.87 -2.13
C LEU A 426 2.63 14.58 -2.30
N VAL A 427 3.93 14.70 -2.48
CA VAL A 427 4.76 13.52 -2.74
C VAL A 427 5.33 13.00 -1.44
N ILE A 428 4.65 12.00 -0.88
CA ILE A 428 5.08 11.32 0.34
C ILE A 428 5.95 10.11 -0.05
N PRO A 429 7.27 10.10 0.28
CA PRO A 429 8.21 9.09 -0.22
C PRO A 429 7.81 7.65 0.13
N HIS A 430 7.38 7.40 1.37
CA HIS A 430 6.99 6.06 1.81
C HIS A 430 5.75 5.52 1.10
N ASN A 431 4.87 6.39 0.61
CA ASN A 431 3.67 5.95 -0.14
C ASN A 431 4.05 5.33 -1.49
N LEU A 432 5.19 5.70 -2.08
CA LEU A 432 5.69 5.08 -3.31
C LEU A 432 6.19 3.65 -3.05
N PHE A 433 6.88 3.44 -1.92
CA PHE A 433 7.29 2.11 -1.47
C PHE A 433 6.08 1.24 -1.12
N LEU A 434 5.13 1.78 -0.34
CA LEU A 434 3.90 1.10 0.03
C LEU A 434 3.09 0.67 -1.21
N HIS A 435 2.86 1.60 -2.14
CA HIS A 435 2.02 1.31 -3.30
C HIS A 435 2.66 0.32 -4.26
N SER A 436 3.97 0.43 -4.52
CA SER A 436 4.69 -0.56 -5.33
C SER A 436 4.67 -1.95 -4.68
N ALA A 437 4.79 -2.04 -3.35
CA ALA A 437 4.72 -3.31 -2.62
C ALA A 437 3.31 -3.93 -2.64
N LEU A 438 2.27 -3.12 -2.42
CA LEU A 438 0.88 -3.55 -2.51
C LEU A 438 0.59 -4.11 -3.91
N VAL A 439 0.90 -3.36 -4.96
CA VAL A 439 0.66 -3.80 -6.34
C VAL A 439 1.50 -5.03 -6.68
N ALA A 440 2.77 -5.11 -6.23
CA ALA A 440 3.63 -6.27 -6.48
C ALA A 440 3.04 -7.57 -5.92
N ARG A 441 2.49 -7.53 -4.70
CA ARG A 441 1.80 -8.68 -4.07
C ARG A 441 0.54 -9.12 -4.82
N HIS A 442 -0.08 -8.19 -5.55
CA HIS A 442 -1.29 -8.42 -6.35
C HIS A 442 -0.99 -8.68 -7.83
N SER A 443 0.25 -8.50 -8.25
CA SER A 443 0.66 -8.59 -9.65
C SER A 443 0.82 -10.03 -10.10
N HIS A 444 0.30 -10.32 -11.29
CA HIS A 444 0.32 -11.63 -11.90
C HIS A 444 1.72 -11.95 -12.43
N ARG A 445 2.27 -13.12 -12.04
CA ARG A 445 3.60 -13.55 -12.50
C ARG A 445 3.55 -13.86 -14.00
N ARG A 446 3.98 -12.90 -14.82
CA ARG A 446 4.34 -12.92 -16.27
C ARG A 446 3.90 -14.17 -17.06
N THR A 447 2.61 -14.26 -17.41
CA THR A 447 2.15 -15.16 -18.50
C THR A 447 1.72 -14.41 -19.76
N SER A 448 1.22 -13.17 -19.68
CA SER A 448 0.92 -12.35 -20.87
C SER A 448 1.12 -10.84 -20.62
N ALA A 449 1.71 -10.14 -21.60
CA ALA A 449 1.95 -8.69 -21.51
C ALA A 449 0.65 -7.87 -21.49
N ARG A 450 -0.43 -8.41 -22.08
CA ARG A 450 -1.75 -7.79 -22.13
C ARG A 450 -2.40 -7.67 -20.75
N ILE A 451 -2.39 -8.75 -19.95
CA ILE A 451 -2.97 -8.77 -18.60
C ILE A 451 -2.23 -7.78 -17.67
N VAL A 452 -0.92 -7.65 -17.82
CA VAL A 452 -0.12 -6.68 -17.04
C VAL A 452 -0.52 -5.24 -17.39
N LYS A 453 -0.69 -4.93 -18.69
CA LYS A 453 -1.14 -3.59 -19.13
C LYS A 453 -2.54 -3.27 -18.61
N ASP A 454 -3.48 -4.20 -18.72
CA ASP A 454 -4.85 -4.02 -18.23
C ASP A 454 -4.85 -3.81 -16.70
N SER A 455 -4.05 -4.59 -15.97
CA SER A 455 -3.89 -4.43 -14.51
C SER A 455 -3.35 -3.04 -14.14
N ILE A 456 -2.36 -2.53 -14.86
CA ILE A 456 -1.81 -1.17 -14.65
C ILE A 456 -2.89 -0.11 -14.85
N VAL A 457 -3.73 -0.26 -15.89
CA VAL A 457 -4.84 0.68 -16.14
C VAL A 457 -5.84 0.66 -14.98
N TYR A 458 -6.24 -0.51 -14.49
CA TYR A 458 -7.17 -0.61 -13.35
C TYR A 458 -6.61 0.03 -12.08
N PHE A 459 -5.37 -0.29 -11.70
CA PHE A 459 -4.73 0.32 -10.53
C PHE A 459 -4.55 1.84 -10.70
N THR A 460 -4.29 2.30 -11.91
CA THR A 460 -4.20 3.74 -12.22
C THR A 460 -5.54 4.44 -12.04
N ILE A 461 -6.64 3.86 -12.54
CA ILE A 461 -7.99 4.42 -12.37
C ILE A 461 -8.37 4.47 -10.89
N GLU A 462 -8.12 3.40 -10.15
CA GLU A 462 -8.43 3.33 -8.71
C GLU A 462 -7.67 4.39 -7.93
N THR A 463 -6.37 4.52 -8.18
CA THR A 463 -5.53 5.56 -7.56
C THR A 463 -5.95 6.96 -7.98
N GLY A 464 -6.36 7.15 -9.23
CA GLY A 464 -6.87 8.42 -9.74
C GLY A 464 -8.15 8.86 -9.03
N ILE A 465 -9.11 7.96 -8.82
CA ILE A 465 -10.36 8.24 -8.08
C ILE A 465 -10.05 8.60 -6.63
N ALA A 466 -9.21 7.80 -5.98
CA ALA A 466 -8.75 8.03 -4.61
C ALA A 466 -8.10 9.42 -4.42
N LEU A 467 -7.21 9.79 -5.33
CA LEU A 467 -6.54 11.08 -5.29
C LEU A 467 -7.51 12.22 -5.61
N ALA A 468 -8.45 12.03 -6.53
CA ALA A 468 -9.49 13.02 -6.84
C ALA A 468 -10.36 13.36 -5.62
N VAL A 469 -10.77 12.36 -4.83
CA VAL A 469 -11.49 12.58 -3.56
C VAL A 469 -10.62 13.38 -2.59
N THR A 470 -9.35 13.04 -2.47
CA THR A 470 -8.41 13.73 -1.58
C THR A 470 -8.18 15.19 -2.00
N VAL A 471 -8.08 15.45 -3.30
CA VAL A 471 -7.95 16.81 -3.86
C VAL A 471 -9.21 17.61 -3.59
N LEU A 472 -10.39 17.01 -3.76
CA LEU A 472 -11.67 17.66 -3.50
C LEU A 472 -11.79 18.08 -2.02
N VAL A 473 -11.38 17.21 -1.10
CA VAL A 473 -11.31 17.54 0.34
C VAL A 473 -10.31 18.68 0.60
N LYS A 474 -9.15 18.68 -0.05
CA LYS A 474 -8.15 19.75 0.11
C LYS A 474 -8.65 21.08 -0.42
N ILE A 475 -9.35 21.10 -1.56
CA ILE A 475 -9.98 22.31 -2.10
C ILE A 475 -11.07 22.83 -1.14
N ALA A 476 -11.85 21.92 -0.55
CA ALA A 476 -12.86 22.28 0.45
C ALA A 476 -12.22 22.94 1.68
N VAL A 477 -11.21 22.31 2.29
CA VAL A 477 -10.48 22.90 3.43
C VAL A 477 -9.85 24.24 3.03
N PHE A 478 -9.13 24.27 1.91
CA PHE A 478 -8.50 25.47 1.39
C PHE A 478 -9.51 26.62 1.23
N GLY A 479 -10.69 26.34 0.67
CA GLY A 479 -11.71 27.34 0.42
C GLY A 479 -12.33 27.91 1.71
N VAL A 480 -12.55 27.08 2.73
CA VAL A 480 -13.00 27.55 4.05
C VAL A 480 -12.01 28.56 4.61
N PHE A 481 -10.71 28.24 4.58
CA PHE A 481 -9.70 29.13 5.17
C PHE A 481 -9.42 30.38 4.34
N ALA A 482 -9.56 30.29 3.01
CA ALA A 482 -9.46 31.44 2.13
C ALA A 482 -10.59 32.44 2.38
N ASP A 483 -11.85 32.00 2.46
CA ASP A 483 -12.98 32.91 2.63
C ASP A 483 -13.05 33.49 4.06
N SER A 484 -12.79 32.64 5.07
CA SER A 484 -12.90 33.05 6.48
C SER A 484 -11.75 33.94 6.96
N PHE A 485 -10.49 33.67 6.57
CA PHE A 485 -9.32 34.25 7.25
C PHE A 485 -8.35 35.02 6.35
N TYR A 486 -8.54 35.01 5.02
CA TYR A 486 -7.68 35.78 4.13
C TYR A 486 -7.92 37.29 4.28
N SER A 487 -6.83 38.06 4.33
CA SER A 487 -6.89 39.52 4.28
C SER A 487 -5.72 40.09 3.47
N PRO A 488 -5.97 41.00 2.50
CA PRO A 488 -4.91 41.59 1.68
C PRO A 488 -3.81 42.32 2.48
N SER A 489 -4.13 42.82 3.68
CA SER A 489 -3.17 43.48 4.55
C SER A 489 -2.21 42.49 5.22
N CYS A 490 -2.69 41.30 5.61
CA CYS A 490 -1.87 40.30 6.26
C CYS A 490 -1.00 39.50 5.27
N SER A 491 -1.43 39.36 4.01
CA SER A 491 -0.69 38.59 2.99
C SER A 491 0.62 39.24 2.54
N GLN A 492 0.78 40.55 2.77
CA GLN A 492 1.99 41.30 2.41
C GLN A 492 3.12 41.17 3.45
N ILE A 493 2.85 40.57 4.61
CA ILE A 493 3.84 40.39 5.67
C ILE A 493 4.85 39.31 5.24
N PRO A 494 6.17 39.52 5.41
CA PRO A 494 7.19 38.51 5.07
C PRO A 494 7.00 37.17 5.82
N VAL A 495 6.47 37.27 7.04
CA VAL A 495 5.93 36.16 7.82
C VAL A 495 4.45 36.01 7.43
N GLN A 496 4.17 35.19 6.42
CA GLN A 496 2.80 34.99 5.91
C GLN A 496 1.84 34.69 7.07
N SER A 497 0.79 35.48 7.17
CA SER A 497 -0.12 35.55 8.33
C SER A 497 -1.57 35.60 7.86
N ALA A 498 -2.47 35.08 8.70
CA ALA A 498 -3.91 35.11 8.50
C ALA A 498 -4.55 36.19 9.38
N CYS A 499 -5.77 36.62 9.05
CA CYS A 499 -6.54 37.51 9.90
C CYS A 499 -7.38 36.69 10.89
N LEU A 500 -7.05 36.75 12.18
CA LEU A 500 -7.73 35.99 13.23
C LEU A 500 -8.56 36.88 14.14
N SER A 501 -9.64 36.34 14.70
CA SER A 501 -10.47 37.02 15.69
C SER A 501 -9.63 37.46 16.89
N PRO A 502 -9.99 38.54 17.62
CA PRO A 502 -9.29 38.93 18.83
C PRO A 502 -9.27 37.81 19.89
N ALA A 503 -10.35 37.04 20.00
CA ALA A 503 -10.47 35.94 20.96
C ALA A 503 -9.49 34.80 20.64
N THR A 504 -9.29 34.45 19.38
CA THR A 504 -8.29 33.44 19.01
C THR A 504 -6.87 34.02 19.07
N ALA A 505 -6.67 35.23 18.53
CA ALA A 505 -5.33 35.79 18.36
C ALA A 505 -4.61 36.07 19.69
N LEU A 506 -5.36 36.56 20.69
CA LEU A 506 -4.81 36.95 21.99
C LEU A 506 -4.47 35.75 22.88
N TYR A 507 -5.17 34.62 22.72
CA TYR A 507 -5.02 33.42 23.54
C TYR A 507 -4.20 32.31 22.87
N SER A 508 -3.73 32.54 21.64
CA SER A 508 -2.92 31.59 20.88
C SER A 508 -1.44 31.52 21.35
N ASP A 509 -0.99 32.41 22.25
CA ASP A 509 0.43 32.58 22.65
C ASP A 509 1.42 32.80 21.49
N LYS A 510 0.92 33.04 20.26
CA LYS A 510 1.71 33.31 19.05
C LYS A 510 1.90 34.84 18.87
N PRO A 511 3.00 35.29 18.26
CA PRO A 511 3.22 36.72 18.02
C PRO A 511 2.18 37.28 17.04
N ILE A 512 1.55 38.39 17.41
CA ILE A 512 0.72 39.22 16.51
C ILE A 512 1.66 40.13 15.73
N TYR A 513 1.40 40.36 14.44
CA TYR A 513 2.26 41.17 13.58
C TYR A 513 1.59 42.48 13.16
N ASN A 514 2.38 43.56 13.15
CA ASN A 514 2.00 44.83 12.56
C ASN A 514 2.31 44.81 11.06
N TYR A 515 1.29 44.88 10.22
CA TYR A 515 1.47 44.82 8.76
C TYR A 515 2.07 46.09 8.14
N TYR A 516 2.14 47.21 8.86
CA TYR A 516 2.86 48.41 8.40
C TYR A 516 4.35 48.38 8.74
N ALA A 517 4.70 47.89 9.94
CA ALA A 517 6.07 47.89 10.46
C ALA A 517 6.82 46.57 10.24
N TRP A 518 6.12 45.51 9.80
CA TRP A 518 6.63 44.14 9.66
C TRP A 518 7.32 43.61 10.92
N ALA A 519 6.86 44.07 12.08
CA ALA A 519 7.41 43.76 13.39
C ALA A 519 6.33 43.14 14.30
N PRO A 520 6.72 42.30 15.28
CA PRO A 520 5.78 41.76 16.25
C PRO A 520 5.22 42.88 17.14
N CYS A 521 3.92 42.79 17.39
CA CYS A 521 3.16 43.65 18.29
C CYS A 521 3.50 43.34 19.75
N ILE A 522 3.50 44.38 20.58
CA ILE A 522 3.61 44.23 22.03
C ILE A 522 2.22 43.85 22.55
N VAL A 523 2.12 42.65 23.13
CA VAL A 523 0.93 42.14 23.81
C VAL A 523 1.24 42.08 25.30
N VAL A 524 0.46 42.78 26.12
CA VAL A 524 0.59 42.78 27.58
C VAL A 524 -0.75 42.37 28.17
N ASN A 525 -0.78 41.33 29.00
CA ASN A 525 -2.00 40.84 29.65
C ASN A 525 -3.18 40.58 28.69
N HIS A 526 -2.93 39.98 27.52
CA HIS A 526 -3.95 39.74 26.48
C HIS A 526 -4.59 41.02 25.92
N GLU A 527 -3.92 42.17 26.04
CA GLU A 527 -4.28 43.41 25.37
C GLU A 527 -3.17 43.80 24.38
N VAL A 528 -3.57 44.19 23.18
CA VAL A 528 -2.65 44.64 22.13
C VAL A 528 -2.44 46.15 22.29
N GLY A 529 -1.18 46.60 22.26
CA GLY A 529 -0.87 48.03 22.28
C GLY A 529 -1.56 48.80 21.13
N ASN A 530 -1.86 50.08 21.35
CA ASN A 530 -2.59 50.96 20.41
C ASN A 530 -1.96 51.11 19.02
N GLU A 531 -0.72 50.66 18.83
CA GLU A 531 0.05 50.80 17.59
C GLU A 531 -0.20 49.66 16.59
N CYS A 532 -0.98 48.63 16.96
CA CYS A 532 -1.19 47.48 16.10
C CYS A 532 -2.48 47.58 15.29
N PRO A 533 -2.38 47.60 13.96
CA PRO A 533 -3.53 47.77 13.09
C PRO A 533 -4.40 46.50 13.06
N ARG A 534 -5.71 46.69 12.86
CA ARG A 534 -6.67 45.59 12.74
C ARG A 534 -6.87 45.21 11.28
N CYS A 535 -6.90 43.92 11.01
CA CYS A 535 -7.28 43.38 9.71
C CYS A 535 -8.79 43.12 9.67
N GLN A 536 -9.36 42.98 8.48
CA GLN A 536 -10.77 42.63 8.30
C GLN A 536 -10.86 41.17 7.84
N MET A 537 -11.67 40.37 8.55
CA MET A 537 -11.96 38.98 8.20
C MET A 537 -12.98 38.94 7.05
N GLY A 538 -12.90 37.94 6.17
CA GLY A 538 -13.70 37.89 4.94
C GLY A 538 -15.19 37.65 5.21
N THR A 539 -15.53 36.53 5.84
CA THR A 539 -16.93 36.07 6.02
C THR A 539 -17.76 36.95 6.96
N THR A 540 -17.17 37.41 8.07
CA THR A 540 -17.90 38.17 9.11
C THR A 540 -17.75 39.68 8.97
N GLN A 541 -16.79 40.16 8.16
CA GLN A 541 -16.35 41.57 8.11
C GLN A 541 -15.95 42.17 9.46
N GLU A 542 -15.74 41.32 10.48
CA GLU A 542 -15.29 41.73 11.79
C GLU A 542 -13.78 42.01 11.79
N TYR A 543 -13.34 42.80 12.77
CA TYR A 543 -11.95 43.19 12.91
C TYR A 543 -11.14 42.15 13.69
N GLY A 544 -9.97 41.80 13.17
CA GLY A 544 -9.03 40.84 13.74
C GLY A 544 -7.60 41.36 13.78
N TYR A 545 -6.65 40.45 14.06
CA TYR A 545 -5.21 40.72 14.04
C TYR A 545 -4.47 39.74 13.13
N CYS A 546 -3.37 40.20 12.51
CA CYS A 546 -2.54 39.35 11.66
C CYS A 546 -1.65 38.45 12.54
N GLN A 547 -1.82 37.14 12.44
CA GLN A 547 -1.04 36.14 13.17
C GLN A 547 -0.88 34.88 12.31
N GLN A 548 0.16 34.09 12.54
CA GLN A 548 0.34 32.82 11.85
C GLN A 548 -0.70 31.80 12.31
N LEU A 549 -1.39 31.20 11.33
CA LEU A 549 -2.38 30.16 11.55
C LEU A 549 -1.83 28.81 11.09
N GLU A 550 -1.77 27.86 12.01
CA GLU A 550 -1.40 26.47 11.74
C GLU A 550 -2.53 25.55 12.22
N LEU A 551 -2.34 24.25 12.02
CA LEU A 551 -3.37 23.25 12.31
C LEU A 551 -3.78 23.19 13.80
N ASP A 552 -2.92 23.64 14.71
CA ASP A 552 -3.18 23.68 16.16
C ASP A 552 -4.21 24.75 16.55
N GLY A 553 -4.17 25.93 15.92
CA GLY A 553 -5.12 27.03 16.11
C GLY A 553 -6.32 27.01 15.16
N ALA A 554 -6.31 26.14 14.15
CA ALA A 554 -7.37 26.06 13.14
C ALA A 554 -8.75 25.76 13.72
N GLY A 555 -8.85 24.86 14.71
CA GLY A 555 -10.13 24.48 15.33
C GLY A 555 -10.79 25.62 16.11
N THR A 556 -10.00 26.38 16.88
CA THR A 556 -10.48 27.55 17.62
C THR A 556 -10.84 28.70 16.69
N ALA A 557 -10.05 28.91 15.63
CA ALA A 557 -10.34 29.93 14.62
C ALA A 557 -11.67 29.64 13.90
N ILE A 558 -11.91 28.39 13.50
CA ILE A 558 -13.20 27.96 12.91
C ILE A 558 -14.34 28.15 13.91
N GLN A 559 -14.13 27.82 15.18
CA GLN A 559 -15.16 27.95 16.20
C GLN A 559 -15.65 29.40 16.35
N ASP A 560 -14.75 30.37 16.27
CA ASP A 560 -15.08 31.79 16.42
C ASP A 560 -15.86 32.35 15.23
N VAL A 561 -15.58 31.87 14.02
CA VAL A 561 -16.19 32.40 12.77
C VAL A 561 -17.44 31.62 12.37
N LEU A 562 -17.34 30.29 12.33
CA LEU A 562 -18.38 29.38 11.82
C LEU A 562 -19.21 28.72 12.94
N GLY A 563 -18.78 28.89 14.19
CA GLY A 563 -19.45 28.33 15.36
C GLY A 563 -18.98 26.93 15.72
N ARG A 564 -19.48 26.46 16.87
CA ARG A 564 -19.00 25.22 17.52
C ARG A 564 -19.29 23.94 16.71
N THR A 565 -20.35 23.94 15.91
CA THR A 565 -20.70 22.76 15.09
C THR A 565 -19.66 22.49 14.01
N ALA A 566 -19.21 23.53 13.28
CA ALA A 566 -18.16 23.41 12.28
C ALA A 566 -16.83 23.00 12.94
N ALA A 567 -16.48 23.60 14.08
CA ALA A 567 -15.26 23.23 14.79
C ALA A 567 -15.25 21.77 15.26
N ASN A 568 -16.41 21.21 15.63
CA ASN A 568 -16.54 19.80 15.96
C ASN A 568 -16.36 18.90 14.73
N PHE A 569 -16.93 19.26 13.57
CA PHE A 569 -16.71 18.53 12.32
C PHE A 569 -15.23 18.58 11.91
N TRP A 570 -14.60 19.75 11.97
CA TRP A 570 -13.17 19.92 11.76
C TRP A 570 -12.34 18.97 12.61
N ALA A 571 -12.58 18.95 13.93
CA ALA A 571 -11.83 18.11 14.85
C ALA A 571 -12.10 16.60 14.64
N LEU A 572 -13.33 16.20 14.35
CA LEU A 572 -13.67 14.81 14.02
C LEU A 572 -13.03 14.37 12.71
N GLY A 573 -13.04 15.23 11.69
CA GLY A 573 -12.41 14.99 10.40
C GLY A 573 -10.89 14.86 10.53
N LEU A 574 -10.26 15.74 11.31
CA LEU A 574 -8.83 15.69 11.62
C LEU A 574 -8.46 14.40 12.37
N LEU A 575 -9.27 13.99 13.36
CA LEU A 575 -9.04 12.75 14.10
C LEU A 575 -9.12 11.52 13.18
N ALA A 576 -10.17 11.42 12.36
CA ALA A 576 -10.36 10.32 11.43
C ALA A 576 -9.23 10.24 10.39
N ALA A 577 -8.82 11.38 9.84
CA ALA A 577 -7.69 11.47 8.90
C ALA A 577 -6.37 11.04 9.54
N ALA A 578 -6.07 11.53 10.74
CA ALA A 578 -4.85 11.21 11.45
C ALA A 578 -4.76 9.72 11.84
N GLN A 579 -5.87 9.12 12.30
CA GLN A 579 -5.92 7.68 12.60
C GLN A 579 -5.71 6.81 11.35
N ALA A 580 -6.39 7.14 10.25
CA ALA A 580 -6.29 6.38 9.02
C ALA A 580 -4.86 6.44 8.44
N SER A 581 -4.26 7.63 8.47
CA SER A 581 -2.88 7.86 8.02
C SER A 581 -1.85 7.14 8.92
N ALA A 582 -2.04 7.12 10.25
CA ALA A 582 -1.22 6.37 11.20
C ALA A 582 -1.16 4.88 10.91
N ILE A 583 -2.30 4.30 10.54
CA ILE A 583 -2.37 2.88 10.18
C ILE A 583 -1.57 2.63 8.88
N ALA A 584 -1.74 3.48 7.87
CA ALA A 584 -1.04 3.36 6.59
C ALA A 584 0.49 3.52 6.74
N SER A 585 0.96 4.49 7.53
CA SER A 585 2.39 4.73 7.75
C SER A 585 3.05 3.57 8.51
N THR A 586 2.38 3.01 9.52
CA THR A 586 2.91 1.81 10.20
C THR A 586 3.01 0.65 9.23
N PHE A 587 1.98 0.41 8.42
CA PHE A 587 1.99 -0.67 7.42
C PHE A 587 3.09 -0.47 6.36
N ALA A 588 3.33 0.76 5.90
CA ALA A 588 4.46 1.09 5.03
C ALA A 588 5.81 0.74 5.69
N GLY A 589 5.99 1.07 6.97
CA GLY A 589 7.19 0.74 7.75
C GLY A 589 7.46 -0.77 7.81
N GLN A 590 6.40 -1.56 7.97
CA GLN A 590 6.48 -3.02 7.99
C GLN A 590 6.99 -3.59 6.66
N LEU A 591 6.41 -3.13 5.55
CA LEU A 591 6.75 -3.60 4.21
C LEU A 591 8.17 -3.18 3.81
N VAL A 592 8.53 -1.91 4.06
CA VAL A 592 9.88 -1.40 3.79
C VAL A 592 10.91 -2.20 4.58
N MET A 593 10.67 -2.52 5.85
CA MET A 593 11.61 -3.29 6.65
C MET A 593 11.80 -4.72 6.13
N GLU A 594 10.70 -5.41 5.81
CA GLU A 594 10.74 -6.75 5.19
C GLU A 594 11.54 -6.74 3.90
N ASP A 595 11.21 -5.81 3.01
CA ASP A 595 11.73 -5.78 1.65
C ASP A 595 13.19 -5.34 1.53
N PHE A 596 13.70 -4.54 2.49
CA PHE A 596 15.10 -4.12 2.51
C PHE A 596 16.03 -5.11 3.24
N VAL A 597 15.58 -5.68 4.36
CA VAL A 597 16.47 -6.39 5.31
C VAL A 597 16.15 -7.89 5.42
N ASN A 598 15.08 -8.39 4.77
CA ASN A 598 14.58 -9.76 4.94
C ASN A 598 14.49 -10.18 6.42
N PHE A 599 14.13 -9.23 7.30
CA PHE A 599 14.06 -9.46 8.74
C PHE A 599 12.63 -9.75 9.16
N GLU A 600 12.35 -11.00 9.48
CA GLU A 600 11.00 -11.49 9.78
C GLU A 600 10.66 -11.32 11.27
N LEU A 601 10.11 -10.15 11.62
CA LEU A 601 9.47 -9.96 12.93
C LEU A 601 8.00 -10.37 12.88
N PRO A 602 7.47 -11.05 13.92
CA PRO A 602 6.03 -11.24 14.13
C PRO A 602 5.28 -9.90 14.07
N SER A 603 4.09 -9.89 13.47
CA SER A 603 3.34 -8.65 13.19
C SER A 603 3.12 -7.79 14.44
N TRP A 604 2.76 -8.39 15.58
CA TRP A 604 2.51 -7.64 16.83
C TRP A 604 3.78 -7.00 17.40
N GLN A 605 4.93 -7.66 17.31
CA GLN A 605 6.22 -7.12 17.77
C GLN A 605 6.63 -5.94 16.89
N ARG A 606 6.41 -6.07 15.58
CA ARG A 606 6.73 -5.01 14.62
C ARG A 606 5.86 -3.76 14.83
N ILE A 607 4.55 -3.95 15.03
CA ILE A 607 3.64 -2.86 15.37
C ILE A 607 4.08 -2.19 16.68
N GLY A 608 4.34 -2.96 17.73
CA GLY A 608 4.77 -2.44 19.02
C GLY A 608 6.07 -1.63 18.93
N LEU A 609 7.05 -2.12 18.18
CA LEU A 609 8.33 -1.43 17.97
C LEU A 609 8.14 -0.07 17.31
N PHE A 610 7.45 -0.01 16.16
CA PHE A 610 7.27 1.25 15.43
C PHE A 610 6.42 2.25 16.21
N ARG A 611 5.41 1.76 16.94
CA ARG A 611 4.60 2.61 17.83
C ARG A 611 5.39 3.16 19.00
N ALA A 612 6.28 2.37 19.61
CA ALA A 612 7.17 2.86 20.66
C ALA A 612 8.15 3.91 20.13
N LEU A 613 8.75 3.67 18.95
CA LEU A 613 9.71 4.58 18.31
C LEU A 613 9.07 5.91 17.89
N ALA A 614 7.78 5.92 17.53
CA ALA A 614 7.05 7.15 17.23
C ALA A 614 6.49 7.85 18.48
N LEU A 615 6.06 7.09 19.50
CA LEU A 615 5.48 7.64 20.72
C LEU A 615 6.50 8.43 21.57
N ILE A 616 7.73 7.93 21.72
CA ILE A 616 8.75 8.61 22.54
C ILE A 616 8.99 10.06 22.08
N PRO A 617 9.36 10.34 20.82
CA PRO A 617 9.58 11.72 20.39
C PRO A 617 8.28 12.53 20.37
N ALA A 618 7.11 11.91 20.14
CA ALA A 618 5.82 12.59 20.26
C ALA A 618 5.53 13.07 21.69
N LEU A 619 5.86 12.27 22.71
CA LEU A 619 5.67 12.61 24.12
C LEU A 619 6.62 13.72 24.57
N ILE A 620 7.91 13.60 24.20
CA ILE A 620 8.91 14.65 24.46
C ILE A 620 8.40 15.97 23.86
N PHE A 621 7.91 15.91 22.62
CA PHE A 621 7.37 17.09 21.96
C PHE A 621 6.11 17.63 22.65
N ALA A 622 5.17 16.77 23.06
CA ALA A 622 3.96 17.19 23.78
C ALA A 622 4.28 17.85 25.13
N GLU A 623 5.38 17.45 25.79
CA GLU A 623 5.86 18.07 27.01
C GLU A 623 6.56 19.41 26.73
N VAL A 624 7.41 19.47 25.70
CA VAL A 624 8.05 20.73 25.25
C VAL A 624 6.99 21.75 24.83
N PHE A 625 5.93 21.31 24.16
CA PHE A 625 4.77 22.13 23.77
C PHE A 625 4.17 22.89 24.96
N LEU A 626 4.02 22.23 26.11
CA LEU A 626 3.49 22.86 27.32
C LEU A 626 4.44 23.89 27.93
N THR A 627 5.75 23.73 27.70
CA THR A 627 6.77 24.64 28.27
C THR A 627 7.14 25.82 27.36
N ASN A 628 7.06 25.69 26.03
CA ASN A 628 7.49 26.72 25.07
C ASN A 628 6.67 26.68 23.76
N PRO A 629 5.66 27.55 23.57
CA PRO A 629 4.83 27.58 22.36
C PRO A 629 5.61 27.94 21.08
N ASN A 630 6.63 28.79 21.17
CA ASN A 630 7.46 29.17 20.01
C ASN A 630 8.30 28.00 19.47
N GLU A 631 8.61 27.02 20.31
CA GLU A 631 9.36 25.83 19.93
C GLU A 631 8.51 24.87 19.09
N ASN A 632 7.19 24.80 19.33
CA ASN A 632 6.24 23.98 18.56
C ASN A 632 6.28 24.27 17.05
N ILE A 633 6.19 25.56 16.68
CA ILE A 633 6.27 26.04 15.28
C ILE A 633 7.58 25.56 14.62
N ARG A 634 8.68 25.58 15.40
CA ARG A 634 10.01 25.19 14.94
C ARG A 634 10.07 23.70 14.60
N TYR A 635 9.53 22.83 15.46
CA TYR A 635 9.58 21.37 15.23
C TYR A 635 8.72 20.90 14.07
N GLY A 636 7.48 21.39 13.92
CA GLY A 636 6.63 21.05 12.77
C GLY A 636 7.31 21.41 11.45
N THR A 637 7.95 22.59 11.43
CA THR A 637 8.81 23.02 10.33
C THR A 637 9.97 22.06 10.05
N TRP A 638 10.69 21.58 11.07
CA TRP A 638 11.82 20.65 10.90
C TRP A 638 11.39 19.27 10.37
N LEU A 639 10.25 18.75 10.81
CA LEU A 639 9.71 17.48 10.29
C LEU A 639 9.35 17.59 8.80
N ASN A 640 8.76 18.73 8.42
CA ASN A 640 8.44 19.03 7.03
C ASN A 640 9.70 19.09 6.16
N MET A 641 10.80 19.68 6.67
CA MET A 641 12.10 19.68 5.98
C MET A 641 12.71 18.29 5.86
N LEU A 642 12.66 17.50 6.94
CA LEU A 642 13.20 16.15 6.96
C LEU A 642 12.57 15.30 5.83
N GLN A 643 11.26 15.38 5.66
CA GLN A 643 10.57 14.70 4.57
C GLN A 643 11.00 15.23 3.18
N GLY A 644 11.26 16.53 3.04
CA GLY A 644 11.80 17.13 1.82
C GLY A 644 13.21 16.61 1.47
N LEU A 645 14.09 16.48 2.47
CA LEU A 645 15.43 15.89 2.31
C LEU A 645 15.38 14.42 1.89
N LEU A 646 14.34 13.69 2.29
CA LEU A 646 14.24 12.25 2.02
C LEU A 646 13.61 11.93 0.65
N LEU A 647 12.99 12.94 0.01
CA LEU A 647 12.30 12.80 -1.28
C LEU A 647 13.16 12.21 -2.41
N PRO A 648 14.42 12.63 -2.64
CA PRO A 648 15.24 12.12 -3.74
C PRO A 648 15.50 10.61 -3.65
N PHE A 649 15.57 10.09 -2.42
CA PHE A 649 15.88 8.67 -2.16
C PHE A 649 14.75 7.71 -2.52
N ALA A 650 13.53 8.21 -2.69
CA ALA A 650 12.42 7.43 -3.23
C ALA A 650 12.24 7.69 -4.74
N LEU A 651 12.31 8.97 -5.15
CA LEU A 651 12.01 9.38 -6.52
C LEU A 651 13.05 8.92 -7.54
N VAL A 652 14.34 9.08 -7.22
CA VAL A 652 15.41 8.78 -8.16
C VAL A 652 15.49 7.27 -8.44
N PRO A 653 15.49 6.37 -7.43
CA PRO A 653 15.46 4.94 -7.70
C PRO A 653 14.24 4.51 -8.51
N LEU A 654 13.05 4.99 -8.14
CA LEU A 654 11.81 4.69 -8.85
C LEU A 654 11.91 5.04 -10.33
N PHE A 655 12.33 6.28 -10.63
CA PHE A 655 12.49 6.76 -12.01
C PHE A 655 13.56 5.99 -12.79
N CYS A 656 14.68 5.64 -12.16
CA CYS A 656 15.74 4.86 -12.81
C CYS A 656 15.26 3.46 -13.17
N PHE A 657 14.54 2.79 -12.27
CA PHE A 657 14.05 1.43 -12.51
C PHE A 657 12.95 1.39 -13.57
N THR A 658 12.01 2.34 -13.56
CA THR A 658 10.96 2.42 -14.58
C THR A 658 11.48 2.87 -15.95
N SER A 659 12.61 3.60 -15.98
CA SER A 659 13.30 3.98 -17.22
C SER A 659 14.19 2.86 -17.79
N SER A 660 14.49 1.81 -17.02
CA SER A 660 15.43 0.77 -17.44
C SER A 660 14.74 -0.33 -18.27
N ARG A 661 15.26 -0.55 -19.48
CA ARG A 661 14.81 -1.65 -20.36
C ARG A 661 15.09 -3.03 -19.76
N ARG A 662 16.13 -3.15 -18.93
CA ARG A 662 16.50 -4.40 -18.25
C ARG A 662 15.42 -4.87 -17.27
N ILE A 663 14.80 -3.92 -16.55
CA ILE A 663 13.86 -4.22 -15.47
C ILE A 663 12.42 -4.31 -16.01
N MET A 664 12.02 -3.31 -16.80
CA MET A 664 10.64 -3.19 -17.30
C MET A 664 10.38 -3.97 -18.60
N GLY A 665 11.41 -4.33 -19.37
CA GLY A 665 11.26 -5.01 -20.66
C GLY A 665 10.80 -4.08 -21.80
N LYS A 666 10.93 -4.51 -23.06
CA LYS A 666 10.73 -3.62 -24.24
C LYS A 666 9.34 -3.00 -24.36
N SER A 667 8.28 -3.68 -23.91
CA SER A 667 6.88 -3.26 -24.09
C SER A 667 6.31 -2.37 -22.98
N LEU A 668 6.95 -2.32 -21.79
CA LEU A 668 6.44 -1.62 -20.61
C LEU A 668 7.37 -0.48 -20.12
N VAL A 669 8.49 -0.24 -20.81
CA VAL A 669 9.39 0.89 -20.51
C VAL A 669 8.71 2.22 -20.83
N MET A 670 9.01 3.23 -20.02
CA MET A 670 8.51 4.59 -20.22
C MET A 670 8.86 5.13 -21.61
N ASN A 671 7.87 5.71 -22.28
CA ASN A 671 8.06 6.47 -23.52
C ASN A 671 8.97 7.69 -23.29
N GLN A 672 9.62 8.16 -24.35
CA GLN A 672 10.59 9.26 -24.25
C GLN A 672 10.00 10.54 -23.63
N GLN A 673 8.75 10.88 -23.96
CA GLN A 673 8.05 12.02 -23.38
C GLN A 673 7.86 11.86 -21.86
N TRP A 674 7.39 10.69 -21.42
CA TRP A 674 7.22 10.39 -19.99
C TRP A 674 8.56 10.42 -19.23
N ARG A 675 9.66 9.98 -19.85
CA ARG A 675 11.00 10.06 -19.27
C ARG A 675 11.45 11.51 -19.09
N ILE A 676 11.28 12.35 -20.11
CA ILE A 676 11.64 13.78 -20.04
C ILE A 676 10.79 14.49 -18.97
N SER A 677 9.47 14.28 -18.98
CA SER A 677 8.56 14.88 -17.99
C SER A 677 8.88 14.43 -16.57
N GLY A 678 9.14 13.14 -16.36
CA GLY A 678 9.51 12.60 -15.06
C GLY A 678 10.83 13.16 -14.54
N PHE A 679 11.84 13.29 -15.41
CA PHE A 679 13.12 13.91 -15.04
C PHE A 679 12.95 15.38 -14.62
N ILE A 680 12.22 16.17 -15.41
CA ILE A 680 11.93 17.58 -15.11
C ILE A 680 11.18 17.69 -13.77
N LEU A 681 10.16 16.86 -13.56
CA LEU A 681 9.37 16.88 -12.34
C LEU A 681 10.23 16.59 -11.10
N ILE A 682 11.05 15.54 -11.14
CA ILE A 682 11.94 15.18 -10.02
C ILE A 682 12.96 16.29 -9.76
N ALA A 683 13.53 16.89 -10.82
CA ALA A 683 14.48 17.98 -10.68
C ALA A 683 13.83 19.21 -10.02
N ILE A 684 12.62 19.59 -10.43
CA ILE A 684 11.85 20.69 -9.84
C ILE A 684 11.56 20.41 -8.37
N LEU A 685 10.98 19.24 -8.05
CA LEU A 685 10.62 18.88 -6.68
C LEU A 685 11.84 18.87 -5.76
N CYS A 686 12.96 18.26 -6.18
CA CYS A 686 14.18 18.22 -5.36
C CYS A 686 14.76 19.63 -5.17
N SER A 687 14.89 20.41 -6.25
CA SER A 687 15.49 21.75 -6.19
C SER A 687 14.68 22.71 -5.31
N MET A 688 13.35 22.65 -5.40
CA MET A 688 12.45 23.44 -4.57
C MET A 688 12.55 23.09 -3.09
N ASN A 689 12.60 21.80 -2.75
CA ASN A 689 12.77 21.37 -1.36
C ASN A 689 14.11 21.85 -0.79
N TYR A 690 15.22 21.70 -1.53
CA TYR A 690 16.52 22.21 -1.08
C TYR A 690 16.55 23.72 -0.92
N TYR A 691 15.89 24.47 -1.81
CA TYR A 691 15.76 25.91 -1.70
C TYR A 691 15.01 26.32 -0.41
N LEU A 692 13.89 25.67 -0.09
CA LEU A 692 13.12 25.93 1.14
C LEU A 692 13.94 25.66 2.40
N ILE A 693 14.75 24.61 2.39
CA ILE A 693 15.64 24.25 3.50
C ILE A 693 16.72 25.32 3.65
N GLY A 694 17.37 25.72 2.55
CA GLY A 694 18.41 26.76 2.55
C GLY A 694 17.93 28.11 3.07
N LEU A 695 16.66 28.48 2.83
CA LEU A 695 16.08 29.72 3.34
C LEU A 695 15.83 29.73 4.85
N LYS A 696 15.69 28.55 5.48
CA LYS A 696 15.33 28.44 6.90
C LYS A 696 16.53 28.14 7.80
N ILE A 697 17.64 27.63 7.24
CA ILE A 697 18.87 27.39 8.01
C ILE A 697 19.69 28.68 8.06
N ASP A 698 19.74 29.33 9.22
CA ASP A 698 20.69 30.41 9.49
C ASP A 698 21.96 29.84 10.13
N PHE A 699 23.06 29.86 9.38
CA PHE A 699 24.36 29.38 9.85
C PHE A 699 25.05 30.38 10.79
N ALA A 700 24.62 31.64 10.87
CA ALA A 700 25.38 32.70 11.54
C ALA A 700 25.59 32.49 13.05
N HIS A 701 24.73 31.69 13.69
CA HIS A 701 24.70 31.50 15.16
C HIS A 701 25.14 30.10 15.61
N TRP A 702 25.68 29.27 14.73
CA TRP A 702 25.93 27.86 15.03
C TRP A 702 27.22 27.66 15.84
N ASN A 703 27.15 26.75 16.82
CA ASN A 703 28.30 26.33 17.63
C ASN A 703 29.22 25.38 16.84
N SER A 704 30.50 25.28 17.23
CA SER A 704 31.47 24.39 16.57
C SER A 704 31.03 22.92 16.54
N THR A 705 30.28 22.47 17.54
CA THR A 705 29.70 21.13 17.60
C THR A 705 28.59 20.93 16.56
N GLU A 706 27.76 21.93 16.30
CA GLU A 706 26.65 21.89 15.33
C GLU A 706 27.20 21.92 13.89
N TYR A 707 28.27 22.68 13.66
CA TYR A 707 29.02 22.59 12.41
C TYR A 707 29.65 21.21 12.21
N GLY A 708 30.25 20.64 13.26
CA GLY A 708 30.83 19.31 13.21
C GLY A 708 29.81 18.22 12.86
N THR A 709 28.62 18.26 13.48
CA THR A 709 27.54 17.30 13.18
C THR A 709 27.00 17.47 11.76
N LEU A 710 26.83 18.71 11.27
CA LEU A 710 26.41 18.97 9.90
C LEU A 710 27.40 18.42 8.87
N VAL A 711 28.70 18.61 9.09
CA VAL A 711 29.73 18.10 8.17
C VAL A 711 29.69 16.58 8.10
N VAL A 712 29.54 15.90 9.24
CA VAL A 712 29.49 14.43 9.28
C VAL A 712 28.18 13.88 8.70
N VAL A 713 27.03 14.33 9.22
CA VAL A 713 25.71 13.83 8.80
C VAL A 713 25.36 14.30 7.40
N GLY A 714 25.60 15.58 7.09
CA GLY A 714 25.42 16.15 5.76
C GLY A 714 26.39 15.55 4.75
N GLY A 715 27.64 15.29 5.14
CA GLY A 715 28.60 14.59 4.29
C GLY A 715 28.14 13.17 3.93
N LEU A 716 27.64 12.40 4.90
CA LEU A 716 27.05 11.07 4.67
C LEU A 716 25.82 11.14 3.77
N TYR A 717 24.93 12.10 4.03
CA TYR A 717 23.74 12.33 3.20
C TYR A 717 24.11 12.63 1.74
N VAL A 718 25.04 13.57 1.53
CA VAL A 718 25.52 13.96 0.20
C VAL A 718 26.21 12.79 -0.49
N PHE A 719 26.99 11.98 0.25
CA PHE A 719 27.61 10.78 -0.30
C PHE A 719 26.57 9.78 -0.86
N VAL A 720 25.53 9.47 -0.08
CA VAL A 720 24.45 8.57 -0.51
C VAL A 720 23.65 9.18 -1.67
N LEU A 721 23.39 10.49 -1.63
CA LEU A 721 22.70 11.21 -2.70
C LEU A 721 23.49 11.19 -4.01
N VAL A 722 24.79 11.49 -3.98
CA VAL A 722 25.67 11.45 -5.16
C VAL A 722 25.72 10.03 -5.72
N TYR A 723 25.80 9.01 -4.87
CA TYR A 723 25.74 7.63 -5.34
C TYR A 723 24.44 7.34 -6.11
N ILE A 724 23.29 7.72 -5.55
CA ILE A 724 21.97 7.41 -6.15
C ILE A 724 21.70 8.24 -7.41
N VAL A 725 22.15 9.49 -7.46
CA VAL A 725 21.89 10.40 -8.58
C VAL A 725 22.88 10.22 -9.72
N VAL A 726 24.14 9.89 -9.43
CA VAL A 726 25.21 9.88 -10.44
C VAL A 726 25.66 8.45 -10.75
N ILE A 727 25.97 7.65 -9.73
CA ILE A 727 26.63 6.35 -9.92
C ILE A 727 25.60 5.27 -10.28
N ALA A 728 24.51 5.18 -9.51
CA ALA A 728 23.46 4.19 -9.69
C ALA A 728 22.81 4.22 -11.09
N PRO A 729 22.41 5.38 -11.66
CA PRO A 729 21.76 5.40 -12.97
C PRO A 729 22.74 5.00 -14.06
N TRP A 730 24.02 5.33 -13.90
CA TRP A 730 25.07 4.91 -14.83
C TRP A 730 25.24 3.38 -14.81
N CYS A 731 25.29 2.77 -13.63
CA CYS A 731 25.33 1.30 -13.51
C CYS A 731 24.06 0.63 -14.05
N ILE A 732 22.86 1.16 -13.80
CA ILE A 732 21.61 0.50 -14.16
C ILE A 732 21.23 0.69 -15.64
N ILE A 733 21.53 1.88 -16.21
CA ILE A 733 21.17 2.23 -17.60
C ILE A 733 22.28 1.83 -18.58
N TRP A 734 23.57 1.93 -18.17
CA TRP A 734 24.72 1.75 -19.07
C TRP A 734 25.55 0.49 -18.83
N SER A 735 25.36 -0.27 -17.73
CA SER A 735 25.99 -1.58 -17.60
C SER A 735 25.44 -2.52 -18.68
N LYS A 736 26.22 -2.74 -19.74
CA LYS A 736 26.04 -3.88 -20.64
C LYS A 736 25.95 -5.14 -19.78
N SER A 737 24.82 -5.84 -19.92
CA SER A 737 24.58 -7.24 -19.57
C SER A 737 25.74 -7.92 -18.82
N LYS A 738 25.60 -8.08 -17.49
CA LYS A 738 26.06 -9.35 -16.93
C LYS A 738 25.14 -10.38 -17.57
N LYS A 739 25.67 -11.12 -18.56
CA LYS A 739 25.00 -12.22 -19.26
C LYS A 739 24.23 -13.10 -18.27
N GLU A 740 22.94 -12.83 -18.12
CA GLU A 740 21.94 -13.88 -17.96
C GLU A 740 21.42 -14.17 -19.37
N PRO A 741 21.20 -15.44 -19.73
CA PRO A 741 21.12 -15.87 -21.13
C PRO A 741 19.98 -15.17 -21.86
N GLU A 742 20.36 -14.50 -22.94
CA GLU A 742 19.60 -13.51 -23.70
C GLU A 742 18.60 -14.13 -24.69
N ASP A 743 18.20 -15.41 -24.54
CA ASP A 743 17.56 -16.15 -25.65
C ASP A 743 16.14 -16.71 -25.42
N LEU A 744 15.42 -16.35 -24.34
CA LEU A 744 14.03 -16.81 -24.16
C LEU A 744 12.95 -15.72 -24.15
N MET A 745 13.33 -14.46 -23.91
CA MET A 745 12.36 -13.38 -23.65
C MET A 745 11.97 -12.58 -24.91
N ASP A 746 12.87 -12.48 -25.89
CA ASP A 746 12.62 -11.77 -27.16
C ASP A 746 12.09 -12.69 -28.27
N SER A 747 12.50 -13.97 -28.25
CA SER A 747 12.04 -14.99 -29.20
C SER A 747 10.57 -15.38 -29.02
N LEU A 748 9.97 -15.15 -27.84
CA LEU A 748 8.54 -15.40 -27.61
C LEU A 748 7.62 -14.23 -28.02
N LEU A 749 8.14 -13.00 -28.12
CA LEU A 749 7.35 -11.84 -28.53
C LEU A 749 7.31 -11.68 -30.06
N ILE A 750 8.34 -12.13 -30.78
CA ILE A 750 8.38 -12.07 -32.25
C ILE A 750 7.45 -13.11 -32.89
N ILE A 751 7.21 -14.25 -32.22
CA ILE A 751 6.38 -15.33 -32.77
C ILE A 751 4.87 -15.05 -32.65
N GLU A 752 4.43 -14.19 -31.71
CA GLU A 752 3.00 -13.83 -31.61
C GLU A 752 2.56 -12.84 -32.70
N GLU A 753 3.45 -11.96 -33.19
CA GLU A 753 3.15 -11.06 -34.32
C GLU A 753 3.04 -11.82 -35.67
N GLU A 754 3.79 -12.91 -35.87
CA GLU A 754 3.68 -13.75 -37.07
C GLU A 754 2.49 -14.73 -37.05
N SER A 755 1.79 -14.88 -35.92
CA SER A 755 0.62 -15.77 -35.81
C SER A 755 -0.74 -15.09 -36.04
N THR A 756 -0.72 -13.79 -36.36
CA THR A 756 -1.90 -12.95 -36.63
C THR A 756 -1.94 -12.35 -38.04
N GLU A 757 -1.27 -12.99 -39.01
CA GLU A 757 -1.54 -12.79 -40.45
C GLU A 757 -2.24 -14.01 -41.07
#